data_AF-A0A3Q9C3G0-F1
#
_entry.id   AF-A0A3Q9C3G0-F1
#
_cell.length_a   1.000
_cell.length_b   1.000
_cell.length_c   1.000
_cell.angle_alpha   90.00
_cell.angle_beta   90.00
_cell.angle_gamma   90.00
#
_symmetry.space_group_name_H-M   'P 1'
#
loop_
_entity.id
_entity.type
_entity.pdbx_description
1 polymer ?
#
loop_
_entity_poly.entity_id
_entity_poly.type
_entity_poly.pdbx_seq_one_letter_code
_entity_poly.pdbx_strand_id
1 'polypeptide(L)'
;MIVTFYSYKGGVGRSMALANIADQLARSGMRVLMVDFDLEAPGLEHFFPIEHERVRGREGLLDLLLAFKYAMSVAASSADEGEEDAYRDLERYICSVYPRRSDGGRLDLLAAGLRQTDEQITRYGSELRRFDWQDFYYVWSGELFFEWLRRTCADQYDVVLVDSRTGVTELGGVCAYQLADAVVALCAPNLQNMEGTAWMVRHFLSPQVKAVRGDRPLQVLVVPSRVDQQDPGLLADFTERFARTFDQFTPPALDEAGLTFWELQVPYVPAYAFDEQVITDPGRTDDRRALVRAYDNLRNAIALLAPDRNPMAALRPTPGAVGREPVETRYDPTTRFATPDVSVSHSHTGRGAADQIRELLTLRGKLRVAEPVAGQRWNMGIRPAKVNLVLVSPPGELSLLQLSELDALAAVEAPVLPVLLPGITRVPEELRDYTCLDFSDGLDADRLLETVQAGLRQSKAKSTLTENADPAPYPGLMPFSESDAPVFFGRDELAAEVLNTLARHGTCAVIGESGSGKTSLVNAGVLPALRAGVLPGSELWPIVRVREDGRATELEAGLRSLADLPENSRKVVVVLDQFEELLTREPVGRSHPLDLLRTLMRAPDSAFLLLTVLRTDFLAQAHEHAASFMKHRVHVTPMSPEELRQAVEMPARYMGLQLEPGLTDRLLADVGGEPGALPLLQSALHNMWTRRSEGYLTHDGYLDMGGVQGSLAIAAEEWFYSLSEDDANRARELLLHLVNIGSDGEPLRRAVPTETINTMGATGLCEQLLQRRLLVTGYLTKSGQPQVQLAHQALVDSWPRLHAWILEAGSALRLRQRLSEAAADWMWSGHTPEGLLSERSQAAVESSITGRLMLGELEKDFVAASRADARRRRLAGRLTYIALFAVGLAVGTFGYYMPQGSLMTVLLGAGTAAAATLGGGWATRLSRRERRSLTL
;
A
#
# COMPACT_ATOMS: atom_id res chain seq x y z
N MET A 1 -9.60 -8.99 34.44
CA MET A 1 -8.96 -10.33 34.38
C MET A 1 -7.49 -10.13 34.05
N ILE A 2 -6.56 -10.85 34.69
CA ILE A 2 -5.13 -10.77 34.37
C ILE A 2 -4.69 -12.06 33.67
N VAL A 3 -4.08 -11.94 32.49
CA VAL A 3 -3.59 -13.06 31.68
C VAL A 3 -2.08 -12.91 31.49
N THR A 4 -1.32 -13.88 31.97
CA THR A 4 0.14 -13.86 31.84
C THR A 4 0.56 -14.75 30.69
N PHE A 5 1.30 -14.20 29.73
CA PHE A 5 1.93 -14.95 28.65
C PHE A 5 3.30 -15.43 29.14
N TYR A 6 3.54 -16.73 29.04
CA TYR A 6 4.71 -17.40 29.58
C TYR A 6 5.37 -18.31 28.54
N SER A 7 6.69 -18.47 28.64
CA SER A 7 7.41 -19.54 27.94
C SER A 7 8.63 -20.02 28.72
N TYR A 8 8.89 -21.32 28.65
CA TYR A 8 10.07 -21.92 29.29
C TYR A 8 11.39 -21.44 28.66
N LYS A 9 11.38 -21.16 27.35
CA LYS A 9 12.52 -20.60 26.62
C LYS A 9 12.13 -19.40 25.78
N GLY A 10 13.13 -18.56 25.48
CA GLY A 10 13.04 -17.47 24.51
C GLY A 10 12.82 -17.99 23.08
N GLY A 11 12.37 -17.09 22.22
CA GLY A 11 12.21 -17.39 20.80
C GLY A 11 11.04 -18.33 20.47
N VAL A 12 9.95 -18.27 21.23
CA VAL A 12 8.71 -19.03 20.92
C VAL A 12 7.56 -18.15 20.42
N GLY A 13 7.76 -16.83 20.32
CA GLY A 13 6.73 -15.88 19.85
C GLY A 13 5.75 -15.40 20.93
N ARG A 14 6.16 -15.42 22.20
CA ARG A 14 5.34 -15.03 23.36
C ARG A 14 4.85 -13.58 23.28
N SER A 15 5.76 -12.62 23.13
CA SER A 15 5.41 -11.19 23.04
C SER A 15 4.57 -10.88 21.79
N MET A 16 4.86 -11.56 20.67
CA MET A 16 4.06 -11.46 19.45
C MET A 16 2.63 -11.95 19.66
N ALA A 17 2.45 -13.09 20.34
CA ALA A 17 1.12 -13.59 20.67
C ALA A 17 0.37 -12.62 21.58
N LEU A 18 1.04 -12.11 22.62
CA LEU A 18 0.44 -11.12 23.53
C LEU A 18 0.00 -9.86 22.78
N ALA A 19 0.88 -9.28 21.95
CA ALA A 19 0.57 -8.07 21.19
C ALA A 19 -0.62 -8.24 20.24
N ASN A 20 -0.71 -9.38 19.55
CA ASN A 20 -1.82 -9.68 18.65
C ASN A 20 -3.15 -9.85 19.41
N ILE A 21 -3.13 -10.56 20.54
CA ILE A 21 -4.32 -10.71 21.39
C ILE A 21 -4.75 -9.36 21.97
N ALA A 22 -3.79 -8.53 22.37
CA ALA A 22 -4.06 -7.18 22.90
C ALA A 22 -4.76 -6.30 21.86
N ASP A 23 -4.25 -6.28 20.63
CA ASP A 23 -4.84 -5.56 19.51
C ASP A 23 -6.27 -6.03 19.20
N GLN A 24 -6.49 -7.35 19.10
CA GLN A 24 -7.81 -7.92 18.83
C GLN A 24 -8.83 -7.61 19.94
N LEU A 25 -8.42 -7.68 21.20
CA LEU A 25 -9.31 -7.37 22.33
C LEU A 25 -9.66 -5.88 22.37
N ALA A 26 -8.69 -4.99 22.17
CA ALA A 26 -8.93 -3.55 22.14
C ALA A 26 -9.88 -3.14 20.99
N ARG A 27 -9.71 -3.75 19.81
CA ARG A 27 -10.61 -3.55 18.65
C ARG A 27 -12.02 -4.10 18.87
N SER A 28 -12.15 -5.06 19.79
CA SER A 28 -13.43 -5.63 20.20
C SER A 28 -14.11 -4.80 21.30
N GLY A 29 -13.67 -3.56 21.53
CA GLY A 29 -14.24 -2.62 22.50
C GLY A 29 -13.74 -2.78 23.94
N MET A 30 -12.73 -3.61 24.19
CA MET A 30 -12.21 -3.84 25.54
C MET A 30 -11.20 -2.77 25.97
N ARG A 31 -11.15 -2.48 27.27
CA ARG A 31 -10.06 -1.72 27.89
C ARG A 31 -8.93 -2.69 28.22
N VAL A 32 -7.83 -2.60 27.48
CA VAL A 32 -6.69 -3.52 27.59
C VAL A 32 -5.46 -2.78 28.13
N LEU A 33 -4.82 -3.35 29.14
CA LEU A 33 -3.47 -2.95 29.58
C LEU A 33 -2.48 -4.06 29.26
N MET A 34 -1.41 -3.73 28.54
CA MET A 34 -0.24 -4.59 28.41
C MET A 34 0.81 -4.20 29.46
N VAL A 35 1.51 -5.19 30.02
CA VAL A 35 2.61 -4.98 30.95
C VAL A 35 3.84 -5.72 30.46
N ASP A 36 4.90 -4.99 30.16
CA ASP A 36 6.19 -5.55 29.78
C ASP A 36 7.00 -5.87 31.04
N PHE A 37 6.89 -7.12 31.51
CA PHE A 37 7.63 -7.63 32.67
C PHE A 37 8.99 -8.22 32.26
N ASP A 38 9.33 -8.22 30.97
CA ASP A 38 10.61 -8.69 30.47
C ASP A 38 11.69 -7.59 30.59
N LEU A 39 12.01 -7.23 31.83
CA LEU A 39 12.92 -6.11 32.14
C LEU A 39 14.33 -6.27 31.55
N GLU A 40 14.76 -7.50 31.29
CA GLU A 40 16.10 -7.77 30.74
C GLU A 40 16.16 -7.65 29.21
N ALA A 41 15.03 -7.81 28.52
CA ALA A 41 14.93 -7.67 27.07
C ALA A 41 13.58 -7.04 26.66
N PRO A 42 13.32 -5.78 27.06
CA PRO A 42 12.05 -5.14 26.81
C PRO A 42 11.88 -4.82 25.33
N GLY A 43 10.64 -4.85 24.85
CA GLY A 43 10.41 -4.60 23.43
C GLY A 43 8.97 -4.67 22.98
N LEU A 44 8.00 -4.72 23.89
CA LEU A 44 6.61 -4.88 23.51
C LEU A 44 6.08 -3.71 22.66
N GLU A 45 6.68 -2.52 22.76
CA GLU A 45 6.34 -1.36 21.94
C GLU A 45 6.63 -1.52 20.44
N HIS A 46 7.57 -2.39 20.05
CA HIS A 46 7.99 -2.53 18.64
C HIS A 46 6.89 -3.13 17.77
N PHE A 47 6.00 -3.92 18.35
CA PHE A 47 4.86 -4.55 17.66
C PHE A 47 3.80 -3.55 17.17
N PHE A 48 3.91 -2.29 17.58
CA PHE A 48 2.90 -1.27 17.32
C PHE A 48 3.49 -0.08 16.54
N PRO A 49 2.74 0.50 15.59
CA PRO A 49 3.14 1.69 14.85
C PRO A 49 2.92 2.94 15.71
N ILE A 50 3.74 3.13 16.74
CA ILE A 50 3.72 4.28 17.65
C ILE A 50 5.09 4.95 17.68
N GLU A 51 5.18 6.20 18.13
CA GLU A 51 6.46 6.85 18.38
C GLU A 51 7.19 6.14 19.54
N HIS A 52 8.18 5.31 19.21
CA HIS A 52 8.90 4.50 20.21
C HIS A 52 9.65 5.36 21.21
N GLU A 53 10.15 6.53 20.79
CA GLU A 53 10.81 7.50 21.67
C GLU A 53 9.88 7.98 22.79
N ARG A 54 8.60 8.17 22.51
CA ARG A 54 7.59 8.56 23.50
C ARG A 54 7.40 7.50 24.59
N VAL A 55 7.44 6.22 24.21
CA VAL A 55 7.33 5.10 25.16
C VAL A 55 8.61 4.97 25.98
N ARG A 56 9.78 5.04 25.33
CA ARG A 56 11.08 4.92 25.99
C ARG A 56 11.42 6.12 26.86
N GLY A 57 10.86 7.29 26.57
CA GLY A 57 11.02 8.53 27.35
C GLY A 57 10.12 8.63 28.58
N ARG A 58 9.28 7.61 28.85
CA ARG A 58 8.39 7.55 29.99
C ARG A 58 8.90 6.55 31.04
N GLU A 59 8.66 6.84 32.30
CA GLU A 59 8.85 5.88 33.39
C GLU A 59 7.94 4.66 33.22
N GLY A 60 8.40 3.49 33.66
CA GLY A 60 7.71 2.22 33.49
C GLY A 60 7.74 1.34 34.73
N LEU A 61 7.66 0.03 34.54
CA LEU A 61 7.52 -0.95 35.61
C LEU A 61 8.67 -0.93 36.62
N LEU A 62 9.93 -0.86 36.16
CA LEU A 62 11.08 -0.78 37.06
C LEU A 62 11.04 0.50 37.90
N ASP A 63 10.71 1.64 37.28
CA ASP A 63 10.60 2.93 37.96
C ASP A 63 9.47 2.92 39.00
N LEU A 64 8.34 2.29 38.67
CA LEU A 64 7.21 2.10 39.58
C LEU A 64 7.59 1.24 40.81
N LEU A 65 8.33 0.16 40.61
CA LEU A 65 8.83 -0.70 41.70
C LEU A 65 9.79 0.07 42.62
N LEU A 66 10.68 0.88 42.05
CA LEU A 66 11.61 1.71 42.80
C LEU A 66 10.87 2.82 43.57
N ALA A 67 9.86 3.45 42.97
CA ALA A 67 9.03 4.46 43.62
C ALA A 67 8.30 3.88 44.85
N PHE A 68 7.79 2.65 44.76
CA PHE A 68 7.20 1.97 45.91
C PHE A 68 8.24 1.69 47.01
N LYS A 69 9.42 1.20 46.65
CA LYS A 69 10.52 0.96 47.61
C LYS A 69 10.92 2.25 48.33
N TYR A 70 10.97 3.37 47.60
CA TYR A 70 11.25 4.69 48.17
C TYR A 70 10.16 5.12 49.16
N ALA A 71 8.87 5.04 48.78
CA ALA A 71 7.74 5.37 49.64
C ALA A 71 7.76 4.60 50.98
N MET A 72 8.07 3.30 50.91
CA MET A 72 8.19 2.44 52.10
C MET A 72 9.41 2.78 52.97
N SER A 73 10.42 3.46 52.43
CA SER A 73 11.60 3.93 53.18
C SER A 73 11.39 5.29 53.86
N VAL A 74 10.69 6.23 53.23
CA VAL A 74 10.47 7.60 53.72
C VAL A 74 9.44 7.65 54.85
N ALA A 75 8.49 6.72 54.89
CA ALA A 75 7.57 6.56 56.03
C ALA A 75 8.27 6.34 57.40
N ALA A 76 9.60 6.12 57.42
CA ALA A 76 10.43 6.02 58.62
C ALA A 76 11.15 7.34 59.03
N SER A 77 11.15 8.39 58.19
CA SER A 77 11.83 9.66 58.50
C SER A 77 11.19 10.85 57.78
N SER A 78 10.71 11.81 58.55
CA SER A 78 10.03 13.03 58.11
C SER A 78 10.86 13.92 57.16
N ALA A 79 10.42 14.09 55.91
CA ALA A 79 10.52 15.35 55.12
C ALA A 79 9.80 15.28 53.75
N ASP A 80 9.16 16.42 53.41
CA ASP A 80 8.55 16.91 52.16
C ASP A 80 7.29 16.23 51.56
N GLU A 81 6.16 16.92 51.76
CA GLU A 81 4.83 16.64 51.19
C GLU A 81 4.86 16.75 49.65
N GLY A 82 5.04 15.61 48.96
CA GLY A 82 4.86 15.52 47.51
C GLY A 82 5.40 14.26 46.83
N GLU A 83 6.48 13.66 47.34
CA GLU A 83 7.10 12.45 46.75
C GLU A 83 6.72 11.14 47.45
N GLU A 84 6.09 11.20 48.63
CA GLU A 84 5.86 10.04 49.51
C GLU A 84 4.95 8.94 48.92
N ASP A 85 4.20 9.22 47.86
CA ASP A 85 3.21 8.29 47.27
C ASP A 85 3.27 8.22 45.73
N ALA A 86 4.40 8.56 45.11
CA ALA A 86 4.55 8.62 43.65
C ALA A 86 4.17 7.32 42.91
N TYR A 87 4.24 6.16 43.58
CA TYR A 87 3.81 4.88 42.99
C TYR A 87 2.28 4.77 42.83
N ARG A 88 1.48 5.53 43.58
CA ARG A 88 0.01 5.48 43.55
C ARG A 88 -0.58 6.09 42.28
N ASP A 89 0.14 7.01 41.64
CA ASP A 89 -0.23 7.56 40.32
C ASP A 89 0.16 6.57 39.22
N LEU A 90 -0.60 5.49 39.06
CA LEU A 90 -0.29 4.46 38.06
C LEU A 90 -0.27 5.02 36.62
N GLU A 91 -1.08 6.03 36.31
CA GLU A 91 -1.15 6.66 34.98
C GLU A 91 0.19 7.31 34.59
N ARG A 92 1.00 7.77 35.57
CA ARG A 92 2.36 8.26 35.35
C ARG A 92 3.22 7.26 34.56
N TYR A 93 3.05 5.97 34.83
CA TYR A 93 3.86 4.88 34.26
C TYR A 93 3.22 4.23 33.02
N ILE A 94 1.98 4.59 32.69
CA ILE A 94 1.24 4.01 31.57
C ILE A 94 1.37 4.89 30.32
N CYS A 95 1.74 4.28 29.19
CA CYS A 95 1.72 4.91 27.88
C CYS A 95 0.52 4.40 27.06
N SER A 96 -0.26 5.31 26.47
CA SER A 96 -1.35 4.91 25.59
C SER A 96 -0.83 4.46 24.22
N VAL A 97 -1.19 3.24 23.82
CA VAL A 97 -0.86 2.68 22.50
C VAL A 97 -2.00 3.01 21.54
N TYR A 98 -3.24 2.62 21.91
CA TYR A 98 -4.48 2.98 21.22
C TYR A 98 -5.33 3.83 22.17
N PRO A 99 -5.61 5.11 21.83
CA PRO A 99 -6.50 5.95 22.61
C PRO A 99 -7.92 5.36 22.62
N ARG A 100 -8.73 5.84 23.57
CA ARG A 100 -10.10 5.37 23.77
C ARG A 100 -10.98 5.68 22.57
N ARG A 101 -11.62 4.64 22.02
CA ARG A 101 -12.58 4.68 20.92
C ARG A 101 -14.00 4.96 21.42
N SER A 102 -14.91 5.28 20.48
CA SER A 102 -16.33 5.53 20.78
C SER A 102 -17.07 4.30 21.33
N ASP A 103 -16.61 3.09 21.01
CA ASP A 103 -17.08 1.82 21.56
C ASP A 103 -16.51 1.50 22.96
N GLY A 104 -15.61 2.35 23.47
CA GLY A 104 -14.93 2.18 24.76
C GLY A 104 -13.59 1.46 24.69
N GLY A 105 -13.24 0.86 23.55
CA GLY A 105 -11.98 0.13 23.37
C GLY A 105 -10.75 1.01 23.50
N ARG A 106 -9.74 0.55 24.23
CA ARG A 106 -8.43 1.23 24.38
C ARG A 106 -7.33 0.20 24.62
N LEU A 107 -6.10 0.55 24.25
CA LEU A 107 -4.91 -0.26 24.50
C LEU A 107 -3.84 0.62 25.13
N ASP A 108 -3.40 0.27 26.32
CA ASP A 108 -2.28 0.95 26.97
C ASP A 108 -1.15 -0.02 27.30
N LEU A 109 0.02 0.52 27.59
CA LEU A 109 1.26 -0.19 27.85
C LEU A 109 1.94 0.38 29.09
N LEU A 110 2.14 -0.46 30.10
CA LEU A 110 3.14 -0.27 31.14
C LEU A 110 4.45 -0.88 30.63
N ALA A 111 5.32 -0.03 30.07
CA ALA A 111 6.61 -0.44 29.53
C ALA A 111 7.58 -0.83 30.64
N ALA A 112 8.70 -1.47 30.30
CA ALA A 112 9.65 -1.96 31.31
C ALA A 112 10.34 -0.86 32.14
N GLY A 113 10.57 0.33 31.56
CA GLY A 113 11.15 1.49 32.27
C GLY A 113 11.74 2.56 31.35
N LEU A 114 12.20 3.66 31.95
CA LEU A 114 12.77 4.83 31.26
C LEU A 114 14.12 4.52 30.56
N ARG A 115 14.20 4.69 29.24
CA ARG A 115 15.33 4.22 28.40
C ARG A 115 15.53 4.95 27.04
N GLN A 116 15.19 6.23 26.92
CA GLN A 116 15.27 6.95 25.64
C GLN A 116 16.71 7.32 25.24
N THR A 117 17.52 7.76 26.19
CA THR A 117 18.90 8.23 25.96
C THR A 117 19.94 7.22 26.46
N ASP A 118 21.18 7.32 25.98
CA ASP A 118 22.28 6.45 26.41
C ASP A 118 22.52 6.50 27.93
N GLU A 119 22.35 7.68 28.53
CA GLU A 119 22.45 7.87 29.98
C GLU A 119 21.32 7.14 30.72
N GLN A 120 20.09 7.27 30.24
CA GLN A 120 18.93 6.56 30.81
C GLN A 120 19.06 5.04 30.68
N ILE A 121 19.51 4.53 29.52
CA ILE A 121 19.75 3.09 29.32
C ILE A 121 20.81 2.58 30.31
N THR A 122 21.90 3.35 30.50
CA THR A 122 22.96 3.00 31.46
C THR A 122 22.43 2.96 32.89
N ARG A 123 21.61 3.95 33.27
CA ARG A 123 20.95 4.01 34.58
C ARG A 123 20.00 2.82 34.76
N TYR A 124 19.10 2.59 33.81
CA TYR A 124 18.15 1.47 33.80
C TYR A 124 18.85 0.13 34.04
N GLY A 125 19.91 -0.17 33.27
CA GLY A 125 20.68 -1.40 33.43
C GLY A 125 21.44 -1.46 34.76
N SER A 126 21.83 -0.33 35.35
CA SER A 126 22.45 -0.30 36.68
C SER A 126 21.46 -0.58 37.81
N GLU A 127 20.26 -0.01 37.74
CA GLU A 127 19.19 -0.22 38.72
C GLU A 127 18.64 -1.64 38.64
N LEU A 128 18.39 -2.16 37.43
CA LEU A 128 17.93 -3.54 37.24
C LEU A 128 18.91 -4.56 37.84
N ARG A 129 20.23 -4.36 37.66
CA ARG A 129 21.25 -5.24 38.25
C ARG A 129 21.32 -5.17 39.78
N ARG A 130 20.92 -4.05 40.38
CA ARG A 130 20.90 -3.84 41.83
C ARG A 130 19.59 -4.26 42.47
N PHE A 131 18.53 -4.42 41.69
CA PHE A 131 17.20 -4.75 42.18
C PHE A 131 17.14 -6.22 42.62
N ASP A 132 17.03 -6.44 43.92
CA ASP A 132 16.86 -7.77 44.51
C ASP A 132 15.37 -8.04 44.77
N TRP A 133 14.83 -9.04 44.08
CA TRP A 133 13.43 -9.43 44.17
C TRP A 133 13.06 -10.06 45.53
N GLN A 134 13.96 -10.79 46.17
CA GLN A 134 13.71 -11.37 47.49
C GLN A 134 13.66 -10.27 48.54
N ASP A 135 14.59 -9.31 48.48
CA ASP A 135 14.57 -8.11 49.31
C ASP A 135 13.25 -7.35 49.12
N PHE A 136 12.87 -7.07 47.87
CA PHE A 136 11.61 -6.38 47.55
C PHE A 136 10.38 -7.07 48.16
N TYR A 137 10.29 -8.40 48.03
CA TYR A 137 9.16 -9.14 48.55
C TYR A 137 9.12 -9.18 50.08
N TYR A 138 10.21 -9.61 50.71
CA TYR A 138 10.22 -9.94 52.14
C TYR A 138 10.50 -8.75 53.05
N VAL A 139 11.31 -7.78 52.59
CA VAL A 139 11.69 -6.60 53.39
C VAL A 139 10.74 -5.44 53.11
N TRP A 140 10.43 -5.18 51.84
CA TRP A 140 9.64 -4.02 51.43
C TRP A 140 8.14 -4.31 51.29
N SER A 141 7.69 -5.50 51.71
CA SER A 141 6.28 -5.94 51.60
C SER A 141 5.76 -5.91 50.16
N GLY A 142 6.56 -6.36 49.19
CA GLY A 142 6.20 -6.40 47.78
C GLY A 142 4.88 -7.13 47.46
N GLU A 143 4.44 -8.05 48.33
CA GLU A 143 3.12 -8.67 48.22
C GLU A 143 1.99 -7.62 48.20
N LEU A 144 2.08 -6.60 49.07
CA LEU A 144 1.10 -5.51 49.14
C LEU A 144 1.10 -4.67 47.86
N PHE A 145 2.28 -4.43 47.28
CA PHE A 145 2.40 -3.72 46.01
C PHE A 145 1.67 -4.46 44.88
N PHE A 146 1.88 -5.76 44.74
CA PHE A 146 1.25 -6.51 43.64
C PHE A 146 -0.25 -6.72 43.84
N GLU A 147 -0.72 -6.83 45.08
CA GLU A 147 -2.17 -6.84 45.36
C GLU A 147 -2.80 -5.46 45.07
N TRP A 148 -2.11 -4.37 45.42
CA TRP A 148 -2.52 -3.01 45.02
C TRP A 148 -2.56 -2.85 43.50
N LEU A 149 -1.50 -3.25 42.79
CA LEU A 149 -1.41 -3.16 41.34
C LEU A 149 -2.53 -3.95 40.68
N ARG A 150 -2.76 -5.19 41.14
CA ARG A 150 -3.84 -6.05 40.64
C ARG A 150 -5.21 -5.41 40.81
N ARG A 151 -5.52 -4.85 41.98
CA ARG A 151 -6.81 -4.16 42.23
C ARG A 151 -6.97 -2.93 41.37
N THR A 152 -5.94 -2.08 41.34
CA THR A 152 -5.92 -0.83 40.55
C THR A 152 -6.14 -1.13 39.07
N CYS A 153 -5.45 -2.14 38.53
CA CYS A 153 -5.64 -2.55 37.14
C CYS A 153 -7.03 -3.16 36.89
N ALA A 154 -7.59 -3.93 37.83
CA ALA A 154 -8.92 -4.51 37.69
C ALA A 154 -10.05 -3.45 37.69
N ASP A 155 -9.85 -2.31 38.34
CA ASP A 155 -10.80 -1.20 38.34
C ASP A 155 -10.76 -0.42 37.00
N GLN A 156 -9.55 -0.25 36.43
CA GLN A 156 -9.34 0.56 35.22
C GLN A 156 -9.49 -0.21 33.90
N TYR A 157 -9.23 -1.52 33.90
CA TYR A 157 -9.12 -2.34 32.70
C TYR A 157 -9.98 -3.61 32.78
N ASP A 158 -10.55 -4.00 31.64
CA ASP A 158 -11.34 -5.23 31.53
C ASP A 158 -10.41 -6.45 31.53
N VAL A 159 -9.24 -6.28 30.89
CA VAL A 159 -8.20 -7.29 30.75
C VAL A 159 -6.80 -6.67 30.84
N VAL A 160 -5.92 -7.34 31.57
CA VAL A 160 -4.49 -7.02 31.68
C VAL A 160 -3.70 -8.18 31.11
N LEU A 161 -2.78 -7.91 30.20
CA LEU A 161 -1.93 -8.90 29.55
C LEU A 161 -0.49 -8.68 29.98
N VAL A 162 0.12 -9.67 30.60
CA VAL A 162 1.48 -9.57 31.15
C VAL A 162 2.45 -10.38 30.30
N ASP A 163 3.47 -9.72 29.75
CA ASP A 163 4.60 -10.38 29.09
C ASP A 163 5.65 -10.73 30.14
N SER A 164 5.71 -12.00 30.56
CA SER A 164 6.62 -12.44 31.65
C SER A 164 8.10 -12.44 31.22
N ARG A 165 9.04 -12.94 32.03
CA ARG A 165 10.40 -13.32 31.58
C ARG A 165 10.43 -14.82 31.28
N THR A 166 11.26 -15.27 30.34
CA THR A 166 11.37 -16.71 30.03
C THR A 166 12.20 -17.45 31.07
N GLY A 167 11.90 -18.74 31.29
CA GLY A 167 12.75 -19.64 32.07
C GLY A 167 12.14 -20.13 33.38
N VAL A 168 12.97 -20.84 34.15
CA VAL A 168 12.66 -21.37 35.49
C VAL A 168 12.83 -20.29 36.56
N THR A 169 13.63 -19.27 36.25
CA THR A 169 13.95 -18.12 37.09
C THR A 169 12.85 -17.07 37.04
N GLU A 170 11.59 -17.47 37.22
CA GLU A 170 10.51 -16.56 37.61
C GLU A 170 10.94 -15.91 38.94
N LEU A 171 11.84 -14.92 38.90
CA LEU A 171 12.70 -14.45 40.00
C LEU A 171 11.92 -13.76 41.15
N GLY A 172 10.59 -13.85 41.13
CA GLY A 172 9.72 -13.72 42.28
C GLY A 172 8.33 -14.36 42.08
N GLY A 173 8.12 -15.22 41.06
CA GLY A 173 6.82 -15.87 40.83
C GLY A 173 5.64 -14.92 40.59
N VAL A 174 5.91 -13.63 40.38
CA VAL A 174 4.91 -12.58 40.48
C VAL A 174 3.86 -12.71 39.39
N CYS A 175 4.33 -12.84 38.14
CA CYS A 175 3.47 -12.78 36.97
C CYS A 175 2.52 -13.97 36.92
N ALA A 176 3.03 -15.18 37.18
CA ALA A 176 2.23 -16.40 37.16
C ALA A 176 1.57 -16.71 38.52
N TYR A 177 2.30 -16.60 39.64
CA TYR A 177 1.77 -16.99 40.96
C TYR A 177 0.96 -15.88 41.63
N GLN A 178 1.26 -14.59 41.47
CA GLN A 178 0.53 -13.54 42.20
C GLN A 178 -0.47 -12.77 41.32
N LEU A 179 -0.10 -12.40 40.10
CA LEU A 179 -0.93 -11.54 39.26
C LEU A 179 -1.99 -12.34 38.49
N ALA A 180 -1.56 -13.38 37.76
CA ALA A 180 -2.40 -14.10 36.80
C ALA A 180 -3.70 -14.64 37.41
N ASP A 181 -4.80 -14.50 36.67
CA ASP A 181 -5.99 -15.34 36.78
C ASP A 181 -5.90 -16.52 35.79
N ALA A 182 -5.22 -16.31 34.65
CA ALA A 182 -4.89 -17.35 33.67
C ALA A 182 -3.46 -17.20 33.14
N VAL A 183 -2.82 -18.32 32.77
CA VAL A 183 -1.50 -18.35 32.13
C VAL A 183 -1.63 -18.94 30.73
N VAL A 184 -1.10 -18.24 29.73
CA VAL A 184 -0.94 -18.72 28.36
C VAL A 184 0.52 -19.16 28.19
N ALA A 185 0.76 -20.47 28.23
CA ALA A 185 2.09 -21.06 28.14
C ALA A 185 2.41 -21.47 26.69
N LEU A 186 3.26 -20.69 26.02
CA LEU A 186 3.73 -21.00 24.67
C LEU A 186 4.82 -22.08 24.71
N CYS A 187 4.64 -23.10 23.89
CA CYS A 187 5.50 -24.27 23.81
C CYS A 187 5.96 -24.51 22.38
N ALA A 188 7.27 -24.45 22.13
CA ALA A 188 7.84 -24.80 20.81
C ALA A 188 7.98 -26.33 20.65
N PRO A 189 7.99 -26.86 19.41
CA PRO A 189 7.91 -28.31 19.14
C PRO A 189 9.16 -29.15 19.48
N ASN A 190 10.12 -28.58 20.21
CA ASN A 190 11.32 -29.30 20.64
C ASN A 190 11.14 -29.91 22.05
N LEU A 191 11.81 -31.04 22.29
CA LEU A 191 11.67 -31.82 23.51
C LEU A 191 11.96 -31.00 24.78
N GLN A 192 12.97 -30.14 24.74
CA GLN A 192 13.33 -29.29 25.88
C GLN A 192 12.23 -28.28 26.24
N ASN A 193 11.57 -27.68 25.26
CA ASN A 193 10.42 -26.81 25.51
C ASN A 193 9.22 -27.61 26.03
N MET A 194 8.97 -28.80 25.49
CA MET A 194 7.87 -29.65 25.95
C MET A 194 8.05 -30.07 27.42
N GLU A 195 9.20 -30.63 27.76
CA GLU A 195 9.50 -31.08 29.13
C GLU A 195 9.53 -29.92 30.12
N GLY A 196 10.19 -28.81 29.75
CA GLY A 196 10.26 -27.62 30.58
C GLY A 196 8.89 -26.97 30.80
N THR A 197 8.07 -26.85 29.76
CA THR A 197 6.71 -26.32 29.87
C THR A 197 5.84 -27.23 30.72
N ALA A 198 5.87 -28.55 30.50
CA ALA A 198 5.11 -29.50 31.31
C ALA A 198 5.50 -29.45 32.80
N TRP A 199 6.79 -29.30 33.10
CA TRP A 199 7.27 -29.11 34.47
C TRP A 199 6.69 -27.84 35.10
N MET A 200 6.72 -26.70 34.38
CA MET A 200 6.17 -25.43 34.84
C MET A 200 4.65 -25.49 35.03
N VAL A 201 3.90 -26.10 34.12
CA VAL A 201 2.44 -26.24 34.23
C VAL A 201 2.06 -27.05 35.49
N ARG A 202 2.77 -28.16 35.77
CA ARG A 202 2.57 -28.92 37.02
C ARG A 202 2.87 -28.09 38.26
N HIS A 203 3.87 -27.21 38.17
CA HIS A 203 4.23 -26.33 39.26
C HIS A 203 3.20 -25.22 39.48
N PHE A 204 2.74 -24.54 38.42
CA PHE A 204 1.67 -23.53 38.47
C PHE A 204 0.39 -24.07 39.12
N LEU A 205 0.04 -25.32 38.81
CA LEU A 205 -1.16 -25.98 39.31
C LEU A 205 -0.95 -26.71 40.65
N SER A 206 0.21 -26.55 41.30
CA SER A 206 0.53 -27.28 42.51
C SER A 206 -0.24 -26.75 43.74
N PRO A 207 -0.49 -27.60 44.75
CA PRO A 207 -1.12 -27.16 46.00
C PRO A 207 -0.35 -26.03 46.72
N GLN A 208 0.98 -26.01 46.58
CA GLN A 208 1.83 -24.97 47.19
C GLN A 208 1.55 -23.59 46.58
N VAL A 209 1.48 -23.49 45.24
CA VAL A 209 1.16 -22.24 44.56
C VAL A 209 -0.27 -21.80 44.91
N LYS A 210 -1.22 -22.74 44.96
CA LYS A 210 -2.60 -22.43 45.38
C LYS A 210 -2.68 -21.87 46.80
N ALA A 211 -1.88 -22.39 47.74
CA ALA A 211 -1.85 -21.92 49.12
C ALA A 211 -1.32 -20.48 49.24
N VAL A 212 -0.24 -20.15 48.53
CA VAL A 212 0.32 -18.77 48.49
C VAL A 212 -0.65 -17.78 47.84
N ARG A 213 -1.53 -18.26 46.97
CA ARG A 213 -2.57 -17.46 46.29
C ARG A 213 -3.85 -17.24 47.09
N GLY A 214 -3.91 -17.69 48.35
CA GLY A 214 -5.13 -17.63 49.15
C GLY A 214 -6.30 -18.38 48.51
N ASP A 215 -6.03 -19.58 47.97
CA ASP A 215 -6.97 -20.45 47.25
C ASP A 215 -7.56 -19.89 45.95
N ARG A 216 -7.09 -18.74 45.46
CA ARG A 216 -7.53 -18.18 44.19
C ARG A 216 -7.14 -19.10 43.03
N PRO A 217 -8.10 -19.55 42.18
CA PRO A 217 -7.82 -20.48 41.10
C PRO A 217 -6.83 -19.89 40.10
N LEU A 218 -6.07 -20.77 39.45
CA LEU A 218 -5.18 -20.45 38.35
C LEU A 218 -5.48 -21.44 37.22
N GLN A 219 -5.78 -20.90 36.04
CA GLN A 219 -6.06 -21.70 34.85
C GLN A 219 -4.90 -21.58 33.86
N VAL A 220 -4.65 -22.62 33.07
CA VAL A 220 -3.52 -22.66 32.14
C VAL A 220 -4.01 -23.07 30.76
N LEU A 221 -3.61 -22.31 29.73
CA LEU A 221 -3.71 -22.68 28.33
C LEU A 221 -2.32 -23.00 27.81
N VAL A 222 -2.11 -24.21 27.29
CA VAL A 222 -0.85 -24.56 26.63
C VAL A 222 -1.02 -24.37 25.13
N VAL A 223 -0.14 -23.56 24.53
CA VAL A 223 -0.23 -23.16 23.13
C VAL A 223 0.98 -23.73 22.37
N PRO A 224 0.80 -24.72 21.49
CA PRO A 224 1.84 -25.10 20.53
C PRO A 224 2.17 -23.89 19.66
N SER A 225 3.44 -23.51 19.57
CA SER A 225 3.85 -22.29 18.88
C SER A 225 5.01 -22.56 17.92
N ARG A 226 5.05 -21.79 16.82
CA ARG A 226 6.02 -21.99 15.74
C ARG A 226 5.99 -23.42 15.19
N VAL A 227 4.78 -23.95 15.00
CA VAL A 227 4.57 -25.29 14.43
C VAL A 227 4.76 -25.24 12.92
N ASP A 228 5.79 -25.91 12.43
CA ASP A 228 6.03 -26.09 11.00
C ASP A 228 5.03 -27.11 10.42
N GLN A 229 4.44 -26.77 9.27
CA GLN A 229 3.42 -27.57 8.58
C GLN A 229 3.99 -28.35 7.39
N GLN A 230 5.29 -28.23 7.09
CA GLN A 230 5.89 -28.80 5.88
C GLN A 230 6.15 -30.31 5.94
N ASP A 231 6.35 -30.89 7.13
CA ASP A 231 6.60 -32.33 7.32
C ASP A 231 5.43 -32.99 8.06
N PRO A 232 4.53 -33.70 7.33
CA PRO A 232 3.36 -34.34 7.94
C PRO A 232 3.71 -35.44 8.95
N GLY A 233 4.85 -36.12 8.80
CA GLY A 233 5.26 -37.22 9.67
C GLY A 233 5.74 -36.69 11.02
N LEU A 234 6.67 -35.74 11.00
CA LEU A 234 7.14 -35.08 12.23
C LEU A 234 6.03 -34.29 12.93
N LEU A 235 5.10 -33.71 12.15
CA LEU A 235 3.92 -33.05 12.69
C LEU A 235 3.03 -34.04 13.44
N ALA A 236 2.71 -35.20 12.85
CA ALA A 236 1.91 -36.23 13.52
C ALA A 236 2.55 -36.73 14.82
N ASP A 237 3.86 -37.01 14.79
CA ASP A 237 4.63 -37.42 15.98
C ASP A 237 4.63 -36.34 17.07
N PHE A 238 4.72 -35.06 16.68
CA PHE A 238 4.63 -33.96 17.63
C PHE A 238 3.22 -33.82 18.20
N THR A 239 2.17 -33.87 17.38
CA THR A 239 0.77 -33.81 17.81
C THR A 239 0.45 -34.87 18.86
N GLU A 240 0.81 -36.14 18.61
CA GLU A 240 0.55 -37.24 19.56
C GLU A 240 1.30 -37.03 20.87
N ARG A 241 2.59 -36.64 20.80
CA ARG A 241 3.39 -36.36 22.00
C ARG A 241 2.86 -35.18 22.78
N PHE A 242 2.40 -34.12 22.09
CA PHE A 242 1.85 -32.93 22.71
C PHE A 242 0.55 -33.26 23.46
N ALA A 243 -0.40 -33.91 22.78
CA ALA A 243 -1.67 -34.34 23.35
C ALA A 243 -1.46 -35.20 24.62
N ARG A 244 -0.63 -36.25 24.51
CA ARG A 244 -0.29 -37.13 25.64
C ARG A 244 0.33 -36.39 26.83
N THR A 245 1.05 -35.30 26.58
CA THR A 245 1.74 -34.54 27.62
C THR A 245 0.81 -33.54 28.31
N PHE A 246 -0.01 -32.82 27.53
CA PHE A 246 -0.69 -31.62 28.01
C PHE A 246 -2.20 -31.77 28.19
N ASP A 247 -2.90 -32.67 27.49
CA ASP A 247 -4.36 -32.73 27.52
C ASP A 247 -4.93 -33.04 28.92
N GLN A 248 -4.13 -33.67 29.78
CA GLN A 248 -4.46 -33.88 31.20
C GLN A 248 -4.63 -32.58 32.01
N PHE A 249 -4.16 -31.44 31.50
CA PHE A 249 -4.25 -30.12 32.15
C PHE A 249 -5.33 -29.23 31.54
N THR A 250 -6.17 -29.76 30.63
CA THR A 250 -7.22 -29.00 29.94
C THR A 250 -8.20 -28.38 30.95
N PRO A 251 -8.43 -27.05 30.91
CA PRO A 251 -9.41 -26.41 31.78
C PRO A 251 -10.83 -26.91 31.47
N PRO A 252 -11.72 -27.06 32.49
CA PRO A 252 -13.09 -27.51 32.28
C PRO A 252 -13.87 -26.68 31.24
N ALA A 253 -13.68 -25.35 31.24
CA ALA A 253 -14.35 -24.46 30.29
C ALA A 253 -13.92 -24.69 28.83
N LEU A 254 -12.69 -25.19 28.60
CA LEU A 254 -12.19 -25.53 27.27
C LEU A 254 -12.75 -26.89 26.82
N ASP A 255 -12.77 -27.86 27.73
CA ASP A 255 -13.33 -29.21 27.51
C ASP A 255 -14.84 -29.16 27.23
N GLU A 256 -15.61 -28.36 27.98
CA GLU A 256 -17.04 -28.13 27.76
C GLU A 256 -17.35 -27.48 26.39
N ALA A 257 -16.42 -26.69 25.87
CA ALA A 257 -16.51 -26.11 24.53
C ALA A 257 -16.13 -27.10 23.41
N GLY A 258 -15.71 -28.32 23.78
CA GLY A 258 -15.22 -29.35 22.85
C GLY A 258 -13.87 -29.00 22.23
N LEU A 259 -13.08 -28.14 22.88
CA LEU A 259 -11.80 -27.66 22.38
C LEU A 259 -10.62 -28.35 23.07
N THR A 260 -9.54 -28.54 22.32
CA THR A 260 -8.26 -29.07 22.83
C THR A 260 -7.16 -28.02 22.72
N PHE A 261 -6.06 -28.20 23.45
CA PHE A 261 -4.90 -27.32 23.33
C PHE A 261 -4.29 -27.31 21.91
N TRP A 262 -4.47 -28.38 21.14
CA TRP A 262 -3.97 -28.46 19.77
C TRP A 262 -4.62 -27.43 18.84
N GLU A 263 -5.89 -27.13 19.02
CA GLU A 263 -6.63 -26.14 18.19
C GLU A 263 -6.18 -24.70 18.43
N LEU A 264 -5.41 -24.47 19.50
CA LEU A 264 -4.81 -23.18 19.83
C LEU A 264 -3.45 -22.99 19.15
N GLN A 265 -2.98 -23.95 18.33
CA GLN A 265 -1.64 -23.88 17.74
C GLN A 265 -1.40 -22.61 16.92
N VAL A 266 -0.19 -22.06 17.04
CA VAL A 266 0.30 -20.95 16.22
C VAL A 266 1.30 -21.49 15.20
N PRO A 267 0.98 -21.46 13.89
CA PRO A 267 1.87 -21.98 12.85
C PRO A 267 3.14 -21.12 12.71
N TYR A 268 4.22 -21.72 12.23
CA TYR A 268 5.42 -20.98 11.86
C TYR A 268 5.25 -20.35 10.47
N VAL A 269 5.38 -19.01 10.38
CA VAL A 269 5.33 -18.26 9.13
C VAL A 269 6.64 -17.46 9.00
N PRO A 270 7.53 -17.81 8.05
CA PRO A 270 8.87 -17.23 7.96
C PRO A 270 8.93 -15.70 7.81
N ALA A 271 7.94 -15.09 7.16
CA ALA A 271 7.88 -13.64 6.96
C ALA A 271 7.94 -12.86 8.29
N TYR A 272 7.35 -13.39 9.35
CA TYR A 272 7.31 -12.77 10.68
C TYR A 272 8.57 -13.01 11.52
N ALA A 273 9.59 -13.62 10.94
CA ALA A 273 10.94 -13.57 11.51
C ALA A 273 11.63 -12.21 11.24
N PHE A 274 11.14 -11.43 10.28
CA PHE A 274 11.71 -10.14 9.85
C PHE A 274 10.77 -8.95 10.07
N ASP A 275 9.52 -9.21 10.46
CA ASP A 275 8.45 -8.21 10.59
C ASP A 275 7.81 -8.34 11.99
N GLU A 276 8.18 -7.41 12.88
CA GLU A 276 7.69 -7.34 14.26
C GLU A 276 6.50 -6.39 14.34
N GLN A 277 5.39 -6.73 13.68
CA GLN A 277 4.13 -5.98 13.75
C GLN A 277 2.95 -6.90 14.06
N VAL A 278 1.88 -6.33 14.64
CA VAL A 278 0.61 -7.04 14.79
C VAL A 278 0.01 -7.40 13.44
N ILE A 279 -0.59 -8.59 13.35
CA ILE A 279 -0.99 -9.26 12.11
C ILE A 279 -2.29 -8.67 11.52
N THR A 280 -3.02 -7.87 12.29
CA THR A 280 -4.30 -7.24 11.91
C THR A 280 -4.15 -6.06 10.93
N ASP A 281 -2.97 -5.87 10.35
CA ASP A 281 -2.70 -4.94 9.26
C ASP A 281 -3.27 -5.49 7.90
N PRO A 282 -4.14 -4.75 7.20
CA PRO A 282 -4.92 -5.24 6.06
C PRO A 282 -4.14 -5.47 4.75
N GLY A 283 -2.85 -5.10 4.66
CA GLY A 283 -2.09 -5.10 3.39
C GLY A 283 -1.61 -6.46 2.83
N ARG A 284 -1.82 -7.60 3.51
CA ARG A 284 -1.31 -8.93 3.06
C ARG A 284 -2.28 -10.08 3.36
N THR A 285 -3.40 -10.15 2.65
CA THR A 285 -4.56 -10.98 3.01
C THR A 285 -4.35 -12.50 2.93
N ASP A 286 -3.49 -13.00 2.04
CA ASP A 286 -3.36 -14.45 1.81
C ASP A 286 -2.36 -15.13 2.75
N ASP A 287 -1.18 -14.53 2.96
CA ASP A 287 -0.14 -15.08 3.84
C ASP A 287 -0.51 -14.99 5.33
N ARG A 288 -1.43 -14.08 5.69
CA ARG A 288 -1.80 -13.77 7.09
C ARG A 288 -2.98 -14.58 7.62
N ARG A 289 -3.83 -15.16 6.75
CA ARG A 289 -5.07 -15.86 7.15
C ARG A 289 -4.86 -16.97 8.17
N ALA A 290 -3.74 -17.70 8.10
CA ALA A 290 -3.46 -18.79 9.04
C ALA A 290 -3.17 -18.29 10.47
N LEU A 291 -2.39 -17.21 10.62
CA LEU A 291 -2.08 -16.64 11.93
C LEU A 291 -3.26 -15.89 12.53
N VAL A 292 -4.04 -15.17 11.70
CA VAL A 292 -5.28 -14.50 12.16
C VAL A 292 -6.21 -15.52 12.83
N ARG A 293 -6.45 -16.65 12.17
CA ARG A 293 -7.27 -17.74 12.74
C ARG A 293 -6.68 -18.31 14.03
N ALA A 294 -5.36 -18.52 14.09
CA ALA A 294 -4.70 -19.02 15.29
C ALA A 294 -4.90 -18.07 16.50
N TYR A 295 -4.72 -16.76 16.29
CA TYR A 295 -4.92 -15.78 17.35
C TYR A 295 -6.39 -15.54 17.71
N ASP A 296 -7.32 -15.64 16.76
CA ASP A 296 -8.75 -15.65 17.07
C ASP A 296 -9.14 -16.84 17.95
N ASN A 297 -8.63 -18.05 17.65
CA ASN A 297 -8.87 -19.23 18.47
C ASN A 297 -8.32 -19.03 19.89
N LEU A 298 -7.10 -18.51 20.00
CA LEU A 298 -6.49 -18.22 21.30
C LEU A 298 -7.28 -17.14 22.07
N ARG A 299 -7.71 -16.06 21.42
CA ARG A 299 -8.56 -15.02 22.03
C ARG A 299 -9.85 -15.61 22.58
N ASN A 300 -10.52 -16.45 21.79
CA ASN A 300 -11.77 -17.09 22.17
C ASN A 300 -11.56 -18.06 23.35
N ALA A 301 -10.46 -18.81 23.36
CA ALA A 301 -10.09 -19.67 24.48
C ALA A 301 -9.82 -18.89 25.76
N ILE A 302 -9.14 -17.74 25.68
CA ILE A 302 -8.96 -16.84 26.83
C ILE A 302 -10.32 -16.32 27.32
N ALA A 303 -11.23 -15.95 26.42
CA ALA A 303 -12.59 -15.50 26.76
C ALA A 303 -13.42 -16.58 27.48
N LEU A 304 -13.22 -17.87 27.18
CA LEU A 304 -13.84 -18.98 27.91
C LEU A 304 -13.41 -19.03 29.39
N LEU A 305 -12.16 -18.63 29.69
CA LEU A 305 -11.66 -18.62 31.07
C LEU A 305 -12.07 -17.37 31.86
N ALA A 306 -12.61 -16.35 31.18
CA ALA A 306 -13.04 -15.11 31.83
C ALA A 306 -14.26 -15.36 32.74
N PRO A 307 -14.38 -14.75 33.92
CA PRO A 307 -15.59 -14.85 34.75
C PRO A 307 -16.83 -14.25 34.06
N ASP A 308 -18.04 -14.75 34.37
CA ASP A 308 -19.30 -14.30 33.71
C ASP A 308 -19.58 -12.80 33.83
N ARG A 309 -19.10 -12.17 34.90
CA ARG A 309 -19.26 -10.72 35.14
C ARG A 309 -18.22 -9.87 34.39
N ASN A 310 -17.21 -10.49 33.79
CA ASN A 310 -16.18 -9.77 33.05
C ASN A 310 -16.65 -9.50 31.61
N PRO A 311 -16.43 -8.30 31.03
CA PRO A 311 -16.82 -7.98 29.65
C PRO A 311 -16.32 -8.96 28.60
N MET A 312 -15.17 -9.63 28.83
CA MET A 312 -14.66 -10.67 27.93
C MET A 312 -15.61 -11.86 27.76
N ALA A 313 -16.53 -12.12 28.69
CA ALA A 313 -17.51 -13.19 28.55
C ALA A 313 -18.41 -13.02 27.30
N ALA A 314 -18.58 -11.79 26.81
CA ALA A 314 -19.30 -11.50 25.57
C ALA A 314 -18.58 -12.02 24.31
N LEU A 315 -17.28 -12.29 24.39
CA LEU A 315 -16.46 -12.82 23.29
C LEU A 315 -16.37 -14.35 23.28
N ARG A 316 -17.06 -15.04 24.20
CA ARG A 316 -17.07 -16.50 24.23
C ARG A 316 -17.68 -17.06 22.94
N PRO A 317 -17.08 -18.12 22.35
CA PRO A 317 -17.61 -18.73 21.15
C PRO A 317 -19.01 -19.32 21.42
N THR A 318 -19.94 -19.12 20.49
CA THR A 318 -21.27 -19.74 20.55
C THR A 318 -21.15 -21.24 20.23
N PRO A 319 -21.82 -22.15 20.95
CA PRO A 319 -21.78 -23.59 20.63
C PRO A 319 -22.19 -23.85 19.18
N GLY A 320 -21.33 -24.52 18.41
CA GLY A 320 -21.54 -24.81 16.98
C GLY A 320 -21.02 -23.75 15.99
N ALA A 321 -20.38 -22.67 16.47
CA ALA A 321 -19.79 -21.62 15.62
C ALA A 321 -18.27 -21.79 15.35
N VAL A 322 -17.73 -23.00 15.55
CA VAL A 322 -16.34 -23.33 15.19
C VAL A 322 -16.24 -23.35 13.66
N GLY A 323 -15.43 -22.45 13.08
CA GLY A 323 -15.26 -22.33 11.63
C GLY A 323 -15.96 -21.13 10.97
N ARG A 324 -16.54 -20.19 11.73
CA ARG A 324 -16.89 -18.88 11.16
C ARG A 324 -15.63 -18.14 10.71
N GLU A 325 -15.67 -17.53 9.52
CA GLU A 325 -14.64 -16.58 9.10
C GLU A 325 -14.47 -15.51 10.20
N PRO A 326 -13.21 -15.09 10.49
CA PRO A 326 -12.94 -14.01 11.43
C PRO A 326 -13.91 -12.86 11.17
N VAL A 327 -14.50 -12.31 12.24
CA VAL A 327 -15.20 -11.03 12.11
C VAL A 327 -14.13 -10.05 11.63
N GLU A 328 -14.29 -9.58 10.39
CA GLU A 328 -13.42 -8.57 9.80
C GLU A 328 -13.53 -7.35 10.72
N THR A 329 -12.53 -7.17 11.59
CA THR A 329 -12.48 -6.02 12.48
C THR A 329 -12.18 -4.82 11.58
N ARG A 330 -13.24 -4.20 11.05
CA ARG A 330 -13.13 -3.00 10.23
C ARG A 330 -12.31 -1.98 11.01
N TYR A 331 -11.09 -1.81 10.53
CA TYR A 331 -10.14 -0.84 11.02
C TYR A 331 -10.73 0.53 10.72
N ASP A 332 -11.17 1.24 11.77
CA ASP A 332 -11.50 2.66 11.66
C ASP A 332 -10.40 3.47 12.38
N PRO A 333 -9.31 3.82 11.69
CA PRO A 333 -8.23 4.64 12.22
C PRO A 333 -8.57 6.12 12.32
N THR A 334 -9.70 6.58 11.76
CA THR A 334 -10.13 7.97 11.88
C THR A 334 -10.44 8.35 13.34
N THR A 335 -10.63 7.35 14.20
CA THR A 335 -10.80 7.51 15.65
C THR A 335 -9.48 7.54 16.43
N ARG A 336 -8.36 7.06 15.85
CA ARG A 336 -7.12 6.75 16.57
C ARG A 336 -6.06 7.86 16.55
N PHE A 337 -6.03 8.70 15.52
CA PHE A 337 -4.99 9.71 15.34
C PHE A 337 -5.50 11.08 14.89
N ALA A 338 -6.81 11.24 14.86
CA ALA A 338 -7.38 12.54 14.57
C ALA A 338 -7.02 13.55 15.65
N THR A 339 -6.77 14.78 15.22
CA THR A 339 -6.49 15.92 16.10
C THR A 339 -7.57 15.95 17.21
N PRO A 340 -7.18 16.00 18.49
CA PRO A 340 -8.14 16.03 19.58
C PRO A 340 -9.13 17.16 19.36
N ASP A 341 -10.42 16.89 19.61
CA ASP A 341 -11.42 17.97 19.55
C ASP A 341 -11.13 18.97 20.66
N VAL A 342 -10.70 18.47 21.82
CA VAL A 342 -10.36 19.29 22.98
C VAL A 342 -9.02 18.85 23.57
N SER A 343 -8.17 19.78 23.97
CA SER A 343 -7.05 19.50 24.87
C SER A 343 -7.34 20.08 26.26
N VAL A 344 -6.85 19.44 27.32
CA VAL A 344 -7.02 19.94 28.70
C VAL A 344 -5.66 20.07 29.35
N SER A 345 -5.19 21.32 29.47
CA SER A 345 -3.98 21.71 30.17
C SER A 345 -4.31 22.05 31.62
N HIS A 346 -3.57 21.51 32.58
CA HIS A 346 -3.80 21.74 34.01
C HIS A 346 -2.49 21.68 34.81
N SER A 347 -2.48 22.32 35.98
CA SER A 347 -1.42 22.12 36.97
C SER A 347 -1.68 20.86 37.81
N HIS A 348 -0.73 20.45 38.65
CA HIS A 348 -0.92 19.31 39.55
C HIS A 348 -2.14 19.49 40.46
N THR A 349 -2.43 20.71 40.94
CA THR A 349 -3.59 21.00 41.80
C THR A 349 -4.92 21.00 41.05
N GLY A 350 -4.90 21.06 39.72
CA GLY A 350 -6.09 21.03 38.85
C GLY A 350 -6.50 19.64 38.34
N ARG A 351 -5.74 18.57 38.66
CA ARG A 351 -5.94 17.22 38.10
C ARG A 351 -7.36 16.68 38.31
N GLY A 352 -7.90 16.77 39.53
CA GLY A 352 -9.24 16.23 39.83
C GLY A 352 -10.36 16.89 39.01
N ALA A 353 -10.26 18.19 38.75
CA ALA A 353 -11.20 18.89 37.88
C ALA A 353 -10.96 18.57 36.40
N ALA A 354 -9.70 18.40 35.98
CA ALA A 354 -9.35 17.95 34.64
C ALA A 354 -9.97 16.59 34.30
N ASP A 355 -9.87 15.63 35.22
CA ASP A 355 -10.48 14.30 35.08
C ASP A 355 -12.00 14.38 34.94
N GLN A 356 -12.65 15.16 35.79
CA GLN A 356 -14.09 15.36 35.73
C GLN A 356 -14.55 16.01 34.41
N ILE A 357 -13.80 17.02 33.94
CA ILE A 357 -14.04 17.70 32.66
C ILE A 357 -13.82 16.72 31.49
N ARG A 358 -12.74 15.94 31.52
CA ARG A 358 -12.40 14.94 30.50
C ARG A 358 -13.49 13.88 30.40
N GLU A 359 -13.95 13.34 31.52
CA GLU A 359 -15.03 12.36 31.58
C GLU A 359 -16.33 12.95 30.97
N LEU A 360 -16.68 14.18 31.35
CA LEU A 360 -17.85 14.87 30.81
C LEU A 360 -17.79 15.05 29.29
N LEU A 361 -16.69 15.61 28.79
CA LEU A 361 -16.51 15.89 27.36
C LEU A 361 -16.45 14.59 26.54
N THR A 362 -15.84 13.54 27.08
CA THR A 362 -15.70 12.25 26.40
C THR A 362 -17.03 11.47 26.39
N LEU A 363 -17.66 11.28 27.55
CA LEU A 363 -18.84 10.42 27.67
C LEU A 363 -20.14 11.11 27.24
N ARG A 364 -20.35 12.36 27.70
CA ARG A 364 -21.57 13.12 27.43
C ARG A 364 -21.45 13.92 26.13
N GLY A 365 -20.29 14.52 25.89
CA GLY A 365 -20.00 15.29 24.68
C GLY A 365 -19.68 14.44 23.45
N LYS A 366 -19.26 13.18 23.64
CA LYS A 366 -18.70 12.32 22.58
C LYS A 366 -17.52 12.99 21.85
N LEU A 367 -16.74 13.78 22.58
CA LEU A 367 -15.60 14.54 22.05
C LEU A 367 -14.29 13.80 22.34
N ARG A 368 -13.31 13.92 21.45
CA ARG A 368 -11.95 13.39 21.66
C ARG A 368 -11.17 14.39 22.51
N VAL A 369 -10.81 13.99 23.72
CA VAL A 369 -10.08 14.83 24.68
C VAL A 369 -8.65 14.31 24.83
N ALA A 370 -7.66 15.18 24.66
CA ALA A 370 -6.25 14.86 24.90
C ALA A 370 -5.66 15.70 26.03
N GLU A 371 -4.56 15.22 26.60
CA GLU A 371 -3.74 15.96 27.56
C GLU A 371 -2.39 16.29 26.92
N PRO A 372 -1.88 17.52 27.09
CA PRO A 372 -0.50 17.82 26.73
C PRO A 372 0.46 16.96 27.56
N VAL A 373 1.53 16.47 26.91
CA VAL A 373 2.48 15.55 27.55
C VAL A 373 3.29 16.29 28.61
N ALA A 374 3.07 15.95 29.88
CA ALA A 374 3.85 16.50 30.99
C ALA A 374 5.36 16.23 30.77
N GLY A 375 6.17 17.30 30.79
CA GLY A 375 7.64 17.20 30.71
C GLY A 375 8.24 17.31 29.31
N GLN A 376 7.44 17.49 28.25
CA GLN A 376 7.96 17.80 26.90
C GLN A 376 7.68 19.25 26.50
N ARG A 377 8.69 19.93 25.95
CA ARG A 377 8.44 21.15 25.18
C ARG A 377 7.65 20.77 23.92
N TRP A 378 6.60 21.52 23.61
CA TRP A 378 5.92 21.42 22.31
C TRP A 378 6.92 21.79 21.20
N ASN A 379 7.65 20.80 20.68
CA ASN A 379 8.46 20.98 19.49
C ASN A 379 7.56 20.91 18.25
N MET A 380 8.02 21.50 17.14
CA MET A 380 7.32 21.51 15.85
C MET A 380 6.96 20.09 15.40
N GLY A 381 5.72 19.64 15.68
CA GLY A 381 5.26 18.28 15.44
C GLY A 381 3.94 17.91 16.12
N ILE A 382 3.61 18.54 17.26
CA ILE A 382 2.31 18.35 17.93
C ILE A 382 1.28 19.33 17.37
N ARG A 383 0.19 18.83 16.78
CA ARG A 383 -0.93 19.68 16.31
C ARG A 383 -1.82 20.07 17.51
N PRO A 384 -2.13 21.36 17.70
CA PRO A 384 -3.03 21.82 18.76
C PRO A 384 -4.45 21.26 18.58
N ALA A 385 -5.18 21.05 19.67
CA ALA A 385 -6.58 20.63 19.60
C ALA A 385 -7.46 21.73 19.00
N LYS A 386 -8.65 21.34 18.52
CA LYS A 386 -9.62 22.30 17.94
C LYS A 386 -10.10 23.34 18.96
N VAL A 387 -10.09 23.00 20.25
CA VAL A 387 -10.28 23.89 21.40
C VAL A 387 -9.28 23.48 22.50
N ASN A 388 -8.49 24.40 23.05
CA ASN A 388 -7.51 24.08 24.08
C ASN A 388 -7.94 24.69 25.41
N LEU A 389 -8.32 23.86 26.38
CA LEU A 389 -8.73 24.29 27.72
C LEU A 389 -7.49 24.48 28.59
N VAL A 390 -7.37 25.63 29.25
CA VAL A 390 -6.31 25.89 30.23
C VAL A 390 -6.96 26.07 31.59
N LEU A 391 -6.84 25.06 32.44
CA LEU A 391 -7.44 25.07 33.77
C LEU A 391 -6.57 25.87 34.73
N VAL A 392 -7.21 26.82 35.42
CA VAL A 392 -6.59 27.66 36.45
C VAL A 392 -7.11 27.19 37.81
N SER A 393 -6.24 26.55 38.58
CA SER A 393 -6.52 26.04 39.93
C SER A 393 -5.93 26.94 41.02
N PRO A 394 -6.48 26.93 42.25
CA PRO A 394 -5.91 27.66 43.38
C PRO A 394 -4.41 27.31 43.58
N PRO A 395 -3.54 28.31 43.86
CA PRO A 395 -3.82 29.71 44.23
C PRO A 395 -4.00 30.70 43.06
N GLY A 396 -4.14 30.22 41.81
CA GLY A 396 -4.31 31.06 40.63
C GLY A 396 -3.00 31.45 39.94
N GLU A 397 -2.03 30.54 39.92
CA GLU A 397 -0.77 30.66 39.19
C GLU A 397 -0.66 29.51 38.17
N LEU A 398 -0.08 29.79 37.00
CA LEU A 398 0.18 28.78 35.97
C LEU A 398 1.53 28.12 36.20
N SER A 399 1.63 26.81 35.97
CA SER A 399 2.92 26.12 36.03
C SER A 399 3.82 26.50 34.84
N LEU A 400 5.14 26.29 34.99
CA LEU A 400 6.11 26.49 33.90
C LEU A 400 5.77 25.69 32.63
N LEU A 401 5.12 24.53 32.79
CA LEU A 401 4.64 23.71 31.67
C LEU A 401 3.46 24.37 30.97
N GLN A 402 2.46 24.84 31.74
CA GLN A 402 1.29 25.54 31.19
C GLN A 402 1.69 26.84 30.47
N LEU A 403 2.70 27.55 30.97
CA LEU A 403 3.26 28.73 30.30
C LEU A 403 3.92 28.36 28.96
N SER A 404 4.74 27.30 28.95
CA SER A 404 5.35 26.82 27.70
C SER A 404 4.31 26.31 26.69
N GLU A 405 3.20 25.73 27.15
CA GLU A 405 2.08 25.30 26.31
C GLU A 405 1.33 26.49 25.71
N LEU A 406 1.06 27.53 26.52
CA LEU A 406 0.44 28.78 26.06
C LEU A 406 1.29 29.48 25.00
N ASP A 407 2.61 29.58 25.19
CA ASP A 407 3.52 30.16 24.21
C ASP A 407 3.49 29.39 22.88
N ALA A 408 3.46 28.05 22.95
CA ALA A 408 3.39 27.19 21.76
C ALA A 408 2.04 27.32 21.04
N LEU A 409 0.94 27.41 21.78
CA LEU A 409 -0.42 27.63 21.24
C LEU A 409 -0.56 29.01 20.59
N ALA A 410 0.05 30.04 21.20
CA ALA A 410 0.07 31.40 20.67
C ALA A 410 0.85 31.49 19.35
N ALA A 411 1.97 30.78 19.23
CA ALA A 411 2.79 30.75 18.01
C ALA A 411 2.06 30.22 16.77
N VAL A 412 1.01 29.41 16.97
CA VAL A 412 0.19 28.81 15.90
C VAL A 412 -1.25 29.36 15.88
N GLU A 413 -1.52 30.45 16.60
CA GLU A 413 -2.85 31.07 16.75
C GLU A 413 -3.97 30.06 17.12
N ALA A 414 -3.66 29.05 17.92
CA ALA A 414 -4.62 28.05 18.34
C ALA A 414 -5.65 28.65 19.33
N PRO A 415 -6.93 28.25 19.24
CA PRO A 415 -7.96 28.73 20.16
C PRO A 415 -7.72 28.19 21.57
N VAL A 416 -7.57 29.12 22.52
CA VAL A 416 -7.39 28.85 23.96
C VAL A 416 -8.63 29.33 24.70
N LEU A 417 -9.16 28.48 25.58
CA LEU A 417 -10.25 28.80 26.49
C LEU A 417 -9.80 28.56 27.93
N PRO A 418 -9.43 29.61 28.66
CA PRO A 418 -9.12 29.47 30.07
C PRO A 418 -10.36 29.10 30.89
N VAL A 419 -10.20 28.19 31.85
CA VAL A 419 -11.28 27.75 32.75
C VAL A 419 -10.85 28.00 34.18
N LEU A 420 -11.54 28.90 34.88
CA LEU A 420 -11.25 29.23 36.27
C LEU A 420 -11.96 28.21 37.18
N LEU A 421 -11.19 27.44 37.93
CA LEU A 421 -11.73 26.40 38.82
C LEU A 421 -12.19 26.98 40.17
N PRO A 422 -12.99 26.22 40.95
CA PRO A 422 -13.46 26.67 42.26
C PRO A 422 -12.34 27.13 43.19
N GLY A 423 -12.55 28.24 43.89
CA GLY A 423 -11.59 28.81 44.86
C GLY A 423 -10.55 29.78 44.28
N ILE A 424 -10.61 30.08 42.97
CA ILE A 424 -9.82 31.14 42.36
C ILE A 424 -10.32 32.52 42.80
N THR A 425 -9.40 33.40 43.18
CA THR A 425 -9.68 34.80 43.56
C THR A 425 -9.08 35.82 42.61
N ARG A 426 -8.14 35.41 41.75
CA ARG A 426 -7.48 36.27 40.74
C ARG A 426 -7.18 35.48 39.47
N VAL A 427 -7.31 36.14 38.33
CA VAL A 427 -6.89 35.59 37.03
C VAL A 427 -5.39 35.86 36.83
N PRO A 428 -4.59 34.88 36.37
CA PRO A 428 -3.18 35.07 36.02
C PRO A 428 -2.98 36.22 35.01
N GLU A 429 -1.84 36.92 35.06
CA GLU A 429 -1.58 38.06 34.17
C GLU A 429 -1.54 37.64 32.70
N GLU A 430 -1.03 36.43 32.44
CA GLU A 430 -0.86 35.81 31.13
C GLU A 430 -2.20 35.50 30.45
N LEU A 431 -3.29 35.44 31.22
CA LEU A 431 -4.62 35.10 30.72
C LEU A 431 -5.56 36.31 30.63
N ARG A 432 -5.09 37.53 30.93
CA ARG A 432 -5.93 38.75 30.97
C ARG A 432 -6.62 39.08 29.66
N ASP A 433 -6.00 38.76 28.54
CA ASP A 433 -6.52 39.06 27.20
C ASP A 433 -7.43 37.95 26.65
N TYR A 434 -7.62 36.85 27.39
CA TYR A 434 -8.48 35.75 27.00
C TYR A 434 -9.87 35.85 27.64
N THR A 435 -10.89 35.36 26.94
CA THR A 435 -12.22 35.20 27.53
C THR A 435 -12.25 33.95 28.40
N CYS A 436 -12.33 34.12 29.71
CA CYS A 436 -12.33 33.02 30.67
C CYS A 436 -13.73 32.44 30.89
N LEU A 437 -13.80 31.11 30.99
CA LEU A 437 -14.97 30.40 31.49
C LEU A 437 -14.87 30.27 33.01
N ASP A 438 -15.70 31.02 33.73
CA ASP A 438 -15.64 31.11 35.18
C ASP A 438 -16.52 30.06 35.88
N PHE A 439 -15.87 29.18 36.65
CA PHE A 439 -16.46 28.19 37.54
C PHE A 439 -15.95 28.33 38.98
N SER A 440 -15.60 29.55 39.42
CA SER A 440 -15.16 29.85 40.79
C SER A 440 -16.14 29.37 41.87
N ASP A 441 -17.43 29.30 41.54
CA ASP A 441 -18.53 28.89 42.44
C ASP A 441 -18.99 27.43 42.24
N GLY A 442 -18.35 26.68 41.33
CA GLY A 442 -18.68 25.28 41.03
C GLY A 442 -18.70 24.97 39.53
N LEU A 443 -18.33 23.73 39.17
CA LEU A 443 -18.27 23.27 37.78
C LEU A 443 -19.68 23.00 37.22
N ASP A 444 -20.12 23.78 36.24
CA ASP A 444 -21.36 23.54 35.48
C ASP A 444 -21.06 22.77 34.19
N ALA A 445 -21.48 21.50 34.18
CA ALA A 445 -21.27 20.55 33.10
C ALA A 445 -21.93 20.95 31.78
N ASP A 446 -23.13 21.51 31.83
CA ASP A 446 -23.90 21.85 30.63
C ASP A 446 -23.34 23.11 29.98
N ARG A 447 -23.02 24.12 30.79
CA ARG A 447 -22.37 25.35 30.32
C ARG A 447 -20.99 25.08 29.71
N LEU A 448 -20.20 24.18 30.29
CA LEU A 448 -18.92 23.75 29.73
C LEU A 448 -19.11 23.08 28.36
N LEU A 449 -20.04 22.12 28.26
CA LEU A 449 -20.28 21.38 27.02
C LEU A 449 -20.75 22.31 25.89
N GLU A 450 -21.68 23.21 26.18
CA GLU A 450 -22.20 24.20 25.21
C GLU A 450 -21.10 25.12 24.70
N THR A 451 -20.24 25.62 25.60
CA THR A 451 -19.15 26.53 25.25
C THR A 451 -18.10 25.83 24.37
N VAL A 452 -17.71 24.60 24.76
CA VAL A 452 -16.77 23.78 23.98
C VAL A 452 -17.34 23.44 22.59
N GLN A 453 -18.61 23.03 22.51
CA GLN A 453 -19.25 22.73 21.23
C GLN A 453 -19.39 23.97 20.33
N ALA A 454 -19.64 25.15 20.91
CA ALA A 454 -19.64 26.41 20.17
C ALA A 454 -18.25 26.72 19.59
N GLY A 455 -17.19 26.55 20.39
CA GLY A 455 -15.80 26.68 19.95
C GLY A 455 -15.44 25.72 18.82
N LEU A 456 -15.86 24.45 18.94
CA LEU A 456 -15.66 23.43 17.91
C LEU A 456 -16.37 23.78 16.58
N ARG A 457 -17.59 24.32 16.64
CA ARG A 457 -18.32 24.75 15.42
C ARG A 457 -17.62 25.91 14.72
N GLN A 458 -17.10 26.88 15.47
CA GLN A 458 -16.32 28.00 14.91
C GLN A 458 -14.98 27.52 14.33
N SER A 459 -14.29 26.62 15.03
CA SER A 459 -13.04 26.00 14.55
C SER A 459 -13.29 25.21 13.25
N LYS A 460 -14.36 24.42 13.16
CA LYS A 460 -14.72 23.67 11.94
C LYS A 460 -15.02 24.59 10.77
N ALA A 461 -15.71 25.71 10.98
CA ALA A 461 -15.97 26.70 9.94
C ALA A 461 -14.67 27.38 9.44
N LYS A 462 -13.72 27.65 10.36
CA LYS A 462 -12.41 28.21 10.02
C LYS A 462 -11.51 27.18 9.31
N SER A 463 -11.49 25.92 9.76
CA SER A 463 -10.70 24.83 9.14
C SER A 463 -11.19 24.47 7.74
N THR A 464 -12.51 24.46 7.49
CA THR A 464 -13.07 24.20 6.14
C THR A 464 -12.66 25.27 5.11
N LEU A 465 -12.38 26.50 5.57
CA LEU A 465 -11.90 27.60 4.73
C LEU A 465 -10.38 27.54 4.49
N THR A 466 -9.58 27.00 5.42
CA THR A 466 -8.12 26.83 5.28
C THR A 466 -7.70 25.48 4.68
N GLU A 467 -8.43 24.38 4.91
CA GLU A 467 -8.08 23.04 4.40
C GLU A 467 -8.23 22.90 2.87
N ASN A 468 -9.00 23.79 2.24
CA ASN A 468 -9.08 23.92 0.79
C ASN A 468 -8.04 24.89 0.19
N ALA A 469 -7.16 25.48 1.02
CA ALA A 469 -6.12 26.41 0.58
C ALA A 469 -4.71 25.78 0.49
N ASP A 470 -4.46 24.66 1.17
CA ASP A 470 -3.16 23.97 1.11
C ASP A 470 -2.99 23.25 -0.24
N PRO A 471 -1.84 23.42 -0.93
CA PRO A 471 -1.58 22.75 -2.20
C PRO A 471 -1.47 21.22 -2.00
N ALA A 472 -2.05 20.46 -2.92
CA ALA A 472 -1.98 19.01 -2.90
C ALA A 472 -0.52 18.53 -3.06
N PRO A 473 0.01 17.66 -2.19
CA PRO A 473 1.36 17.11 -2.33
C PRO A 473 1.51 16.21 -3.56
N TYR A 474 0.39 15.76 -4.13
CA TYR A 474 0.35 14.91 -5.31
C TYR A 474 -0.30 15.71 -6.46
N PRO A 475 0.43 16.02 -7.54
CA PRO A 475 -0.09 16.81 -8.66
C PRO A 475 -1.05 16.03 -9.58
N GLY A 476 -1.29 14.74 -9.30
CA GLY A 476 -2.14 13.90 -10.13
C GLY A 476 -1.50 13.60 -11.48
N LEU A 477 -2.24 13.83 -12.58
CA LEU A 477 -1.74 13.57 -13.93
C LEU A 477 -0.80 14.66 -14.46
N MET A 478 -0.70 15.80 -13.76
CA MET A 478 0.19 16.89 -14.12
C MET A 478 1.64 16.57 -13.71
N PRO A 479 2.65 16.99 -14.48
CA PRO A 479 4.03 16.86 -14.04
C PRO A 479 4.28 17.79 -12.84
N PHE A 480 5.18 17.36 -11.93
CA PHE A 480 5.67 18.24 -10.88
C PHE A 480 6.32 19.48 -11.50
N SER A 481 6.12 20.62 -10.87
CA SER A 481 6.73 21.90 -11.21
C SER A 481 7.95 22.18 -10.31
N GLU A 482 8.66 23.27 -10.57
CA GLU A 482 9.83 23.67 -9.77
C GLU A 482 9.45 24.03 -8.32
N SER A 483 8.24 24.55 -8.10
CA SER A 483 7.74 24.85 -6.74
C SER A 483 7.41 23.61 -5.93
N ASP A 484 7.23 22.46 -6.58
CA ASP A 484 6.85 21.21 -5.94
C ASP A 484 8.08 20.40 -5.48
N ALA A 485 9.30 20.95 -5.62
CA ALA A 485 10.54 20.33 -5.19
C ALA A 485 10.51 19.80 -3.73
N PRO A 486 9.91 20.51 -2.74
CA PRO A 486 9.88 20.02 -1.36
C PRO A 486 9.04 18.75 -1.15
N VAL A 487 8.14 18.45 -2.09
CA VAL A 487 7.26 17.27 -2.07
C VAL A 487 7.64 16.24 -3.14
N PHE A 488 8.80 16.38 -3.78
CA PHE A 488 9.28 15.45 -4.80
C PHE A 488 10.34 14.50 -4.22
N PHE A 489 9.99 13.22 -4.08
CA PHE A 489 10.83 12.20 -3.44
C PHE A 489 11.02 10.95 -4.31
N GLY A 490 12.04 10.16 -4.00
CA GLY A 490 12.29 8.85 -4.62
C GLY A 490 13.00 8.91 -5.97
N ARG A 491 13.63 10.04 -6.32
CA ARG A 491 14.38 10.24 -7.58
C ARG A 491 15.72 10.96 -7.40
N ASP A 492 16.21 11.04 -6.17
CA ASP A 492 17.40 11.81 -5.81
C ASP A 492 18.66 11.32 -6.53
N GLU A 493 18.86 9.99 -6.60
CA GLU A 493 20.01 9.39 -7.29
C GLU A 493 20.00 9.69 -8.79
N LEU A 494 18.83 9.58 -9.42
CA LEU A 494 18.67 9.84 -10.85
C LEU A 494 18.84 11.33 -11.18
N ALA A 495 18.36 12.23 -10.32
CA ALA A 495 18.59 13.66 -10.46
C ALA A 495 20.09 13.99 -10.35
N ALA A 496 20.80 13.37 -9.40
CA ALA A 496 22.25 13.50 -9.26
C ALA A 496 23.02 12.98 -10.49
N GLU A 497 22.55 11.89 -11.11
CA GLU A 497 23.14 11.37 -12.35
C GLU A 497 23.01 12.36 -13.52
N VAL A 498 21.83 12.99 -13.68
CA VAL A 498 21.60 14.04 -14.68
C VAL A 498 22.52 15.23 -14.45
N LEU A 499 22.62 15.71 -13.20
CA LEU A 499 23.49 16.83 -12.84
C LEU A 499 24.97 16.52 -13.11
N ASN A 500 25.44 15.32 -12.73
CA ASN A 500 26.82 14.87 -12.98
C ASN A 500 27.13 14.79 -14.48
N THR A 501 26.19 14.27 -15.27
CA THR A 501 26.34 14.16 -16.73
C THR A 501 26.41 15.54 -17.36
N LEU A 502 25.50 16.44 -16.98
CA LEU A 502 25.45 17.82 -17.45
C LEU A 502 26.72 18.59 -17.08
N ALA A 503 27.22 18.43 -15.86
CA ALA A 503 28.43 19.09 -15.37
C ALA A 503 29.70 18.63 -16.11
N ARG A 504 29.82 17.34 -16.42
CA ARG A 504 31.00 16.75 -17.07
C ARG A 504 31.04 16.99 -18.58
N HIS A 505 29.90 16.95 -19.25
CA HIS A 505 29.84 16.88 -20.71
C HIS A 505 29.23 18.11 -21.36
N GLY A 506 28.61 19.01 -20.58
CA GLY A 506 27.90 20.17 -21.11
C GLY A 506 26.58 19.83 -21.81
N THR A 507 26.30 18.56 -22.06
CA THR A 507 25.04 18.09 -22.64
C THR A 507 24.55 16.84 -21.94
N CYS A 508 23.23 16.72 -21.75
CA CYS A 508 22.59 15.55 -21.20
C CYS A 508 21.21 15.33 -21.85
N ALA A 509 20.99 14.13 -22.38
CA ALA A 509 19.69 13.69 -22.88
C ALA A 509 18.99 12.78 -21.86
N VAL A 510 17.87 13.24 -21.30
CA VAL A 510 17.01 12.48 -20.41
C VAL A 510 16.00 11.71 -21.26
N ILE A 511 16.11 10.38 -21.25
CA ILE A 511 15.35 9.50 -22.14
C ILE A 511 14.47 8.56 -21.31
N GLY A 512 13.26 8.26 -21.77
CA GLY A 512 12.38 7.32 -21.08
C GLY A 512 10.99 7.27 -21.68
N GLU A 513 10.21 6.28 -21.28
CA GLU A 513 8.86 6.04 -21.79
C GLU A 513 7.88 7.17 -21.42
N SER A 514 6.74 7.26 -22.10
CA SER A 514 5.69 8.22 -21.74
C SER A 514 5.18 7.91 -20.33
N GLY A 515 5.04 8.95 -19.48
CA GLY A 515 4.58 8.77 -18.10
C GLY A 515 5.64 8.28 -17.10
N SER A 516 6.91 8.08 -17.47
CA SER A 516 7.98 7.65 -16.54
C SER A 516 8.46 8.72 -15.55
N GLY A 517 7.96 9.96 -15.67
CA GLY A 517 8.30 11.08 -14.79
C GLY A 517 9.47 11.95 -15.26
N LYS A 518 9.91 11.86 -16.52
CA LYS A 518 11.05 12.66 -17.06
C LYS A 518 10.93 14.17 -16.81
N THR A 519 9.78 14.75 -17.16
CA THR A 519 9.52 16.19 -16.98
C THR A 519 9.50 16.55 -15.49
N SER A 520 8.89 15.72 -14.64
CA SER A 520 8.89 15.91 -13.18
C SER A 520 10.31 15.84 -12.60
N LEU A 521 11.13 14.88 -13.03
CA LEU A 521 12.53 14.74 -12.63
C LEU A 521 13.33 16.01 -12.94
N VAL A 522 13.17 16.55 -14.15
CA VAL A 522 13.85 17.79 -14.52
C VAL A 522 13.32 18.95 -13.67
N ASN A 523 12.00 19.13 -13.62
CA ASN A 523 11.37 20.28 -12.99
C ASN A 523 11.58 20.35 -11.48
N ALA A 524 11.40 19.25 -10.77
CA ALA A 524 11.36 19.20 -9.31
C ALA A 524 12.63 18.60 -8.69
N GLY A 525 13.44 17.88 -9.47
CA GLY A 525 14.74 17.37 -9.04
C GLY A 525 15.90 18.23 -9.53
N VAL A 526 16.07 18.33 -10.86
CA VAL A 526 17.30 18.89 -11.47
C VAL A 526 17.36 20.42 -11.38
N LEU A 527 16.31 21.13 -11.78
CA LEU A 527 16.32 22.61 -11.78
C LEU A 527 16.43 23.20 -10.36
N PRO A 528 15.67 22.71 -9.35
CA PRO A 528 15.81 23.18 -7.97
C PRO A 528 17.20 22.90 -7.40
N ALA A 529 17.79 21.75 -7.69
CA ALA A 529 19.16 21.43 -7.27
C ALA A 529 20.20 22.39 -7.88
N LEU A 530 20.03 22.78 -9.16
CA LEU A 530 20.87 23.82 -9.76
C LEU A 530 20.69 25.16 -9.04
N ARG A 531 19.44 25.56 -8.74
CA ARG A 531 19.15 26.79 -7.99
C ARG A 531 19.70 26.78 -6.57
N ALA A 532 19.76 25.62 -5.93
CA ALA A 532 20.34 25.43 -4.61
C ALA A 532 21.89 25.39 -4.59
N GLY A 533 22.55 25.49 -5.76
CA GLY A 533 24.01 25.50 -5.83
C GLY A 533 24.66 24.12 -5.63
N VAL A 534 23.93 23.02 -5.91
CA VAL A 534 24.49 21.65 -5.81
C VAL A 534 25.71 21.49 -6.72
N LEU A 535 25.73 22.17 -7.87
CA LEU A 535 26.93 22.36 -8.65
C LEU A 535 27.57 23.72 -8.27
N PRO A 536 28.90 23.82 -8.11
CA PRO A 536 29.55 25.06 -7.70
C PRO A 536 29.18 26.25 -8.59
N GLY A 537 28.52 27.25 -8.00
CA GLY A 537 28.10 28.49 -8.66
C GLY A 537 26.82 28.38 -9.50
N SER A 538 26.11 27.24 -9.47
CA SER A 538 24.92 27.02 -10.29
C SER A 538 23.69 27.80 -9.88
N GLU A 539 23.65 28.29 -8.63
CA GLU A 539 22.61 29.18 -8.12
C GLU A 539 22.53 30.50 -8.92
N LEU A 540 23.62 30.84 -9.62
CA LEU A 540 23.75 32.03 -10.45
C LEU A 540 23.63 31.76 -11.96
N TRP A 541 23.42 30.50 -12.37
CA TRP A 541 23.29 30.14 -13.78
C TRP A 541 21.89 30.49 -14.29
N PRO A 542 21.76 31.25 -15.39
CA PRO A 542 20.47 31.46 -16.03
C PRO A 542 19.93 30.12 -16.55
N ILE A 543 18.64 29.86 -16.32
CA ILE A 543 17.95 28.68 -16.83
C ILE A 543 16.93 29.16 -17.86
N VAL A 544 17.07 28.73 -19.10
CA VAL A 544 16.17 29.03 -20.21
C VAL A 544 15.41 27.77 -20.56
N ARG A 545 14.09 27.80 -20.36
CA ARG A 545 13.21 26.69 -20.73
C ARG A 545 12.54 27.00 -22.06
N VAL A 546 12.55 26.00 -22.94
CA VAL A 546 11.85 26.04 -24.21
C VAL A 546 10.73 25.02 -24.14
N ARG A 547 9.48 25.50 -24.23
CA ARG A 547 8.25 24.72 -24.38
C ARG A 547 7.53 25.27 -25.61
N GLU A 548 7.00 24.41 -26.47
CA GLU A 548 6.32 24.86 -27.69
C GLU A 548 4.81 25.06 -27.47
N ASP A 549 4.44 25.95 -26.54
CA ASP A 549 3.09 26.52 -26.45
C ASP A 549 2.98 27.95 -27.05
N GLY A 550 4.08 28.52 -27.54
CA GLY A 550 4.11 29.85 -28.17
C GLY A 550 5.19 30.01 -29.23
N ARG A 551 4.76 30.15 -30.50
CA ARG A 551 5.47 30.68 -31.70
C ARG A 551 6.99 30.50 -31.79
N ALA A 552 7.46 29.79 -32.83
CA ALA A 552 8.87 29.61 -33.24
C ALA A 552 9.80 30.85 -33.16
N THR A 553 9.25 32.06 -33.29
CA THR A 553 9.94 33.34 -33.08
C THR A 553 10.48 33.54 -31.66
N GLU A 554 9.85 32.97 -30.62
CA GLU A 554 10.31 33.07 -29.23
C GLU A 554 11.52 32.18 -28.95
N LEU A 555 11.59 30.99 -29.58
CA LEU A 555 12.77 30.13 -29.52
C LEU A 555 13.99 30.78 -30.19
N GLU A 556 13.82 31.32 -31.41
CA GLU A 556 14.90 32.05 -32.09
C GLU A 556 15.28 33.34 -31.35
N ALA A 557 14.32 34.09 -30.80
CA ALA A 557 14.60 35.29 -30.01
C ALA A 557 15.31 34.96 -28.69
N GLY A 558 14.88 33.90 -27.99
CA GLY A 558 15.53 33.40 -26.77
C GLY A 558 16.96 32.93 -27.05
N LEU A 559 17.17 32.10 -28.07
CA LEU A 559 18.49 31.62 -28.47
C LEU A 559 19.40 32.74 -29.01
N ARG A 560 18.86 33.78 -29.67
CA ARG A 560 19.62 34.96 -30.09
C ARG A 560 19.99 35.87 -28.91
N SER A 561 19.09 36.07 -27.95
CA SER A 561 19.37 36.85 -26.73
C SER A 561 20.47 36.23 -25.86
N LEU A 562 20.63 34.90 -25.94
CA LEU A 562 21.71 34.16 -25.31
C LEU A 562 23.07 34.35 -26.02
N ALA A 563 23.08 34.62 -27.32
CA ALA A 563 24.30 34.89 -28.08
C ALA A 563 24.88 36.30 -27.81
N ASP A 564 24.09 37.22 -27.23
CA ASP A 564 24.49 38.58 -26.89
C ASP A 564 24.98 38.73 -25.42
N LEU A 565 25.12 37.63 -24.68
CA LEU A 565 25.65 37.64 -23.31
C LEU A 565 27.18 37.92 -23.30
N PRO A 566 27.71 38.75 -22.38
CA PRO A 566 29.13 39.13 -22.35
C PRO A 566 30.09 37.91 -22.31
N GLU A 567 31.29 37.99 -22.89
CA GLU A 567 32.29 36.89 -22.89
C GLU A 567 32.71 36.41 -21.48
N ASN A 568 32.45 37.20 -20.42
CA ASN A 568 32.69 36.83 -19.02
C ASN A 568 31.47 36.17 -18.32
N SER A 569 30.48 35.70 -19.07
CA SER A 569 29.22 35.19 -18.54
C SER A 569 29.32 33.80 -17.93
N ARG A 570 28.67 33.65 -16.77
CA ARG A 570 28.42 32.38 -16.06
C ARG A 570 27.74 31.35 -16.98
N LYS A 571 27.86 30.06 -16.64
CA LYS A 571 27.18 29.00 -17.39
C LYS A 571 25.66 29.26 -17.49
N VAL A 572 25.05 28.92 -18.62
CA VAL A 572 23.62 29.03 -18.93
C VAL A 572 23.07 27.63 -19.19
N VAL A 573 21.97 27.27 -18.53
CA VAL A 573 21.29 25.98 -18.74
C VAL A 573 20.11 26.16 -19.70
N VAL A 574 20.12 25.44 -20.82
CA VAL A 574 19.04 25.40 -21.80
C VAL A 574 18.30 24.07 -21.64
N VAL A 575 17.01 24.14 -21.33
CA VAL A 575 16.14 22.97 -21.16
C VAL A 575 15.18 22.89 -22.33
N LEU A 576 15.32 21.85 -23.14
CA LEU A 576 14.40 21.50 -24.22
C LEU A 576 13.52 20.34 -23.76
N ASP A 577 12.34 20.66 -23.22
CA ASP A 577 11.35 19.65 -22.86
C ASP A 577 10.53 19.28 -24.11
N GLN A 578 10.12 18.01 -24.24
CA GLN A 578 9.50 17.48 -25.46
C GLN A 578 10.36 17.69 -26.73
N PHE A 579 11.65 17.33 -26.65
CA PHE A 579 12.62 17.52 -27.73
C PHE A 579 12.17 16.88 -29.07
N GLU A 580 11.33 15.85 -29.00
CA GLU A 580 10.67 15.24 -30.16
C GLU A 580 9.93 16.22 -31.08
N GLU A 581 9.32 17.30 -30.57
CA GLU A 581 8.61 18.29 -31.38
C GLU A 581 9.55 19.03 -32.35
N LEU A 582 10.80 19.24 -31.94
CA LEU A 582 11.84 19.82 -32.80
C LEU A 582 12.35 18.86 -33.87
N LEU A 583 12.17 17.55 -33.69
CA LEU A 583 12.62 16.54 -34.65
C LEU A 583 11.59 16.30 -35.77
N THR A 584 10.31 16.51 -35.49
CA THR A 584 9.20 16.27 -36.43
C THR A 584 8.82 17.49 -37.26
N ARG A 585 9.42 18.65 -37.00
CA ARG A 585 9.09 19.92 -37.64
C ARG A 585 9.61 20.02 -39.07
N GLU A 586 8.81 20.58 -39.98
CA GLU A 586 9.31 21.01 -41.28
C GLU A 586 10.17 22.29 -41.17
N PRO A 587 11.28 22.40 -41.91
CA PRO A 587 12.14 23.58 -41.87
C PRO A 587 11.36 24.83 -42.34
N VAL A 588 11.30 25.87 -41.51
CA VAL A 588 10.77 27.17 -41.92
C VAL A 588 11.91 27.99 -42.55
N GLY A 589 11.93 28.09 -43.88
CA GLY A 589 12.97 28.84 -44.60
C GLY A 589 14.27 28.07 -44.86
N ARG A 590 15.44 28.64 -44.52
CA ARG A 590 16.79 28.08 -44.83
C ARG A 590 17.59 27.56 -43.62
N SER A 591 17.08 27.65 -42.40
CA SER A 591 17.81 27.23 -41.19
C SER A 591 16.88 26.47 -40.25
N HIS A 592 17.26 25.23 -39.90
CA HIS A 592 16.53 24.43 -38.93
C HIS A 592 16.90 24.90 -37.51
N PRO A 593 15.99 24.93 -36.51
CA PRO A 593 16.32 25.30 -35.13
C PRO A 593 17.47 24.48 -34.52
N LEU A 594 17.62 23.22 -34.96
CA LEU A 594 18.74 22.35 -34.59
C LEU A 594 20.10 22.89 -35.08
N ASP A 595 20.16 23.63 -36.18
CA ASP A 595 21.40 24.22 -36.69
C ASP A 595 21.89 25.36 -35.80
N LEU A 596 20.95 26.14 -35.24
CA LEU A 596 21.26 27.19 -34.26
C LEU A 596 21.79 26.57 -32.96
N LEU A 597 21.15 25.52 -32.45
CA LEU A 597 21.63 24.78 -31.27
C LEU A 597 23.02 24.18 -31.49
N ARG A 598 23.30 23.63 -32.68
CA ARG A 598 24.62 23.09 -33.02
C ARG A 598 25.69 24.20 -33.04
N THR A 599 25.32 25.39 -33.48
CA THR A 599 26.22 26.55 -33.53
C THR A 599 26.56 27.02 -32.12
N LEU A 600 25.55 27.16 -31.25
CA LEU A 600 25.73 27.53 -29.84
C LEU A 600 26.61 26.53 -29.08
N MET A 601 26.40 25.21 -29.30
CA MET A 601 27.17 24.18 -28.62
C MET A 601 28.60 23.98 -29.14
N ARG A 602 28.96 24.55 -30.29
CA ARG A 602 30.31 24.46 -30.88
C ARG A 602 31.21 25.63 -30.52
N ALA A 603 30.69 26.64 -29.81
CA ALA A 603 31.50 27.77 -29.38
C ALA A 603 32.60 27.30 -28.41
N PRO A 604 33.89 27.64 -28.65
CA PRO A 604 34.95 27.39 -27.68
C PRO A 604 34.63 28.13 -26.37
N ASP A 605 34.88 27.50 -25.22
CA ASP A 605 34.47 27.99 -23.89
C ASP A 605 32.95 28.21 -23.73
N SER A 606 32.13 27.44 -24.46
CA SER A 606 30.67 27.43 -24.36
C SER A 606 30.19 27.46 -22.90
N ALA A 607 29.66 28.61 -22.49
CA ALA A 607 28.91 28.75 -21.24
C ALA A 607 27.60 27.92 -21.25
N PHE A 608 27.20 27.34 -22.38
CA PHE A 608 25.92 26.65 -22.53
C PHE A 608 25.97 25.19 -22.04
N LEU A 609 24.98 24.84 -21.22
CA LEU A 609 24.67 23.50 -20.76
C LEU A 609 23.32 23.09 -21.34
N LEU A 610 23.27 22.03 -22.15
CA LEU A 610 22.05 21.60 -22.82
C LEU A 610 21.44 20.37 -22.14
N LEU A 611 20.19 20.50 -21.70
CA LEU A 611 19.38 19.41 -21.17
C LEU A 611 18.21 19.16 -22.12
N THR A 612 18.16 17.98 -22.74
CA THR A 612 17.05 17.59 -23.64
C THR A 612 16.23 16.49 -22.99
N VAL A 613 14.91 16.63 -22.94
CA VAL A 613 13.99 15.57 -22.50
C VAL A 613 13.35 14.96 -23.73
N LEU A 614 13.54 13.66 -23.92
CA LEU A 614 13.10 12.94 -25.11
C LEU A 614 12.37 11.67 -24.72
N ARG A 615 11.25 11.39 -25.39
CA ARG A 615 10.62 10.06 -25.27
C ARG A 615 11.41 8.99 -26.02
N THR A 616 11.44 7.78 -25.47
CA THR A 616 12.20 6.69 -26.08
C THR A 616 11.81 6.47 -27.55
N ASP A 617 10.52 6.60 -27.92
CA ASP A 617 9.97 6.39 -29.27
C ASP A 617 10.57 7.29 -30.38
N PHE A 618 11.21 8.39 -30.02
CA PHE A 618 11.88 9.31 -30.94
C PHE A 618 13.39 9.13 -31.02
N LEU A 619 13.95 8.10 -30.35
CA LEU A 619 15.40 7.91 -30.26
C LEU A 619 16.05 7.68 -31.63
N ALA A 620 15.40 6.93 -32.53
CA ALA A 620 15.91 6.68 -33.87
C ALA A 620 16.00 7.98 -34.69
N GLN A 621 14.91 8.76 -34.69
CA GLN A 621 14.84 10.06 -35.37
C GLN A 621 15.82 11.06 -34.75
N ALA A 622 15.99 11.06 -33.43
CA ALA A 622 16.98 11.88 -32.75
C ALA A 622 18.42 11.46 -33.10
N HIS A 623 18.67 10.16 -33.33
CA HIS A 623 19.98 9.71 -33.78
C HIS A 623 20.28 10.16 -35.21
N GLU A 624 19.29 10.15 -36.09
CA GLU A 624 19.43 10.59 -37.47
C GLU A 624 19.64 12.12 -37.57
N HIS A 625 18.80 12.90 -36.90
CA HIS A 625 18.79 14.36 -37.06
C HIS A 625 19.51 15.12 -35.95
N ALA A 626 19.87 14.49 -34.83
CA ALA A 626 20.37 15.18 -33.64
C ALA A 626 21.46 14.39 -32.87
N ALA A 627 22.22 13.51 -33.56
CA ALA A 627 23.21 12.61 -32.95
C ALA A 627 24.14 13.26 -31.91
N SER A 628 24.59 14.50 -32.16
CA SER A 628 25.51 15.24 -31.28
C SER A 628 24.91 15.52 -29.90
N PHE A 629 23.60 15.71 -29.80
CA PHE A 629 22.90 15.98 -28.54
C PHE A 629 22.56 14.69 -27.76
N MET A 630 22.59 13.54 -28.44
CA MET A 630 22.22 12.24 -27.87
C MET A 630 23.41 11.42 -27.35
N LYS A 631 24.63 11.99 -27.34
CA LYS A 631 25.86 11.27 -27.00
C LYS A 631 25.94 10.89 -25.52
N HIS A 632 25.46 11.77 -24.64
CA HIS A 632 25.48 11.61 -23.19
C HIS A 632 24.04 11.54 -22.70
N ARG A 633 23.61 10.38 -22.19
CA ARG A 633 22.21 10.08 -21.98
C ARG A 633 21.99 9.37 -20.65
N VAL A 634 20.94 9.80 -19.95
CA VAL A 634 20.45 9.21 -18.70
C VAL A 634 19.08 8.64 -18.98
N HIS A 635 18.89 7.36 -18.66
CA HIS A 635 17.62 6.67 -18.90
C HIS A 635 16.76 6.69 -17.63
N VAL A 636 15.54 7.22 -17.74
CA VAL A 636 14.56 7.21 -16.66
C VAL A 636 13.92 5.83 -16.61
N THR A 637 14.46 4.99 -15.74
CA THR A 637 13.96 3.64 -15.48
C THR A 637 12.68 3.66 -14.65
N PRO A 638 11.88 2.58 -14.68
CA PRO A 638 10.83 2.36 -13.69
C PRO A 638 11.40 2.51 -12.28
N MET A 639 10.62 3.10 -11.38
CA MET A 639 11.00 3.21 -9.97
C MET A 639 11.04 1.82 -9.34
N SER A 640 12.02 1.60 -8.47
CA SER A 640 12.04 0.48 -7.54
C SER A 640 10.89 0.57 -6.53
N PRO A 641 10.52 -0.55 -5.87
CA PRO A 641 9.50 -0.53 -4.83
C PRO A 641 9.79 0.46 -3.70
N GLU A 642 11.06 0.67 -3.37
CA GLU A 642 11.49 1.62 -2.33
C GLU A 642 11.35 3.07 -2.79
N GLU A 643 11.79 3.39 -4.02
CA GLU A 643 11.59 4.72 -4.61
C GLU A 643 10.09 5.06 -4.71
N LEU A 644 9.25 4.09 -5.10
CA LEU A 644 7.79 4.27 -5.11
C LEU A 644 7.24 4.52 -3.71
N ARG A 645 7.66 3.73 -2.71
CA ARG A 645 7.24 3.93 -1.31
C ARG A 645 7.58 5.34 -0.83
N GLN A 646 8.79 5.81 -1.11
CA GLN A 646 9.19 7.18 -0.76
C GLN A 646 8.35 8.24 -1.49
N ALA A 647 8.10 8.05 -2.78
CA ALA A 647 7.26 8.93 -3.59
C ALA A 647 5.77 8.95 -3.14
N VAL A 648 5.34 7.96 -2.35
CA VAL A 648 4.01 7.94 -1.70
C VAL A 648 4.06 8.58 -0.32
N GLU A 649 4.93 8.09 0.57
CA GLU A 649 4.88 8.40 2.00
C GLU A 649 5.46 9.78 2.33
N MET A 650 6.57 10.15 1.68
CA MET A 650 7.31 11.36 2.04
C MET A 650 6.58 12.67 1.67
N PRO A 651 5.92 12.81 0.50
CA PRO A 651 5.10 13.99 0.20
C PRO A 651 3.98 14.21 1.21
N ALA A 652 3.29 13.13 1.62
CA ALA A 652 2.28 13.19 2.67
C ALA A 652 2.89 13.65 3.99
N ARG A 653 3.97 13.00 4.46
CA ARG A 653 4.64 13.36 5.71
C ARG A 653 5.12 14.81 5.72
N TYR A 654 5.66 15.30 4.61
CA TYR A 654 6.10 16.68 4.46
C TYR A 654 4.96 17.69 4.67
N MET A 655 3.77 17.39 4.15
CA MET A 655 2.55 18.19 4.37
C MET A 655 1.86 17.89 5.71
N GLY A 656 2.52 17.15 6.61
CA GLY A 656 1.97 16.72 7.89
C GLY A 656 0.78 15.77 7.75
N LEU A 657 0.60 15.13 6.60
CA LEU A 657 -0.37 14.07 6.36
C LEU A 657 0.23 12.71 6.67
N GLN A 658 -0.62 11.74 6.94
CA GLN A 658 -0.22 10.34 7.12
C GLN A 658 -1.05 9.41 6.24
N LEU A 659 -0.56 8.20 6.01
CA LEU A 659 -1.29 7.13 5.34
C LEU A 659 -1.70 6.09 6.37
N GLU A 660 -2.87 5.49 6.20
CA GLU A 660 -3.24 4.33 7.01
C GLU A 660 -2.23 3.18 6.85
N PRO A 661 -1.90 2.44 7.93
CA PRO A 661 -1.07 1.25 7.87
C PRO A 661 -1.50 0.29 6.74
N GLY A 662 -0.51 -0.23 6.01
CA GLY A 662 -0.71 -1.13 4.87
C GLY A 662 -1.29 -0.48 3.62
N LEU A 663 -1.67 0.81 3.63
CA LEU A 663 -2.22 1.50 2.46
C LEU A 663 -1.17 1.68 1.36
N THR A 664 0.05 2.03 1.73
CA THR A 664 1.16 2.12 0.76
C THR A 664 1.39 0.78 0.09
N ASP A 665 1.51 -0.31 0.86
CA ASP A 665 1.71 -1.66 0.31
C ASP A 665 0.60 -2.06 -0.66
N ARG A 666 -0.65 -1.74 -0.31
CA ARG A 666 -1.81 -1.97 -1.18
C ARG A 666 -1.76 -1.16 -2.47
N LEU A 667 -1.47 0.14 -2.37
CA LEU A 667 -1.30 1.01 -3.53
C LEU A 667 -0.21 0.48 -4.48
N LEU A 668 0.93 0.06 -3.93
CA LEU A 668 2.05 -0.46 -4.71
C LEU A 668 1.71 -1.82 -5.35
N ALA A 669 0.99 -2.68 -4.64
CA ALA A 669 0.53 -3.96 -5.18
C ALA A 669 -0.47 -3.78 -6.34
N ASP A 670 -1.43 -2.87 -6.19
CA ASP A 670 -2.46 -2.61 -7.20
C ASP A 670 -1.90 -1.90 -8.45
N VAL A 671 -0.82 -1.12 -8.29
CA VAL A 671 -0.13 -0.43 -9.38
C VAL A 671 0.84 -1.35 -10.15
N GLY A 672 1.48 -2.30 -9.45
CA GLY A 672 2.45 -3.21 -10.05
C GLY A 672 3.73 -2.54 -10.57
N GLY A 673 4.58 -3.32 -11.24
CA GLY A 673 5.89 -2.87 -11.77
C GLY A 673 5.89 -2.50 -13.26
N GLU A 674 4.73 -2.14 -13.82
CA GLU A 674 4.55 -2.02 -15.27
C GLU A 674 4.72 -0.59 -15.83
N PRO A 675 5.01 -0.44 -17.13
CA PRO A 675 4.95 0.85 -17.83
C PRO A 675 3.58 1.52 -17.64
N GLY A 676 3.57 2.79 -17.19
CA GLY A 676 2.34 3.55 -16.95
C GLY A 676 1.80 3.51 -15.52
N ALA A 677 2.45 2.78 -14.61
CA ALA A 677 2.13 2.71 -13.17
C ALA A 677 2.09 4.07 -12.44
N LEU A 678 3.10 4.92 -12.69
CA LEU A 678 3.32 6.14 -11.91
C LEU A 678 2.22 7.20 -12.07
N PRO A 679 1.72 7.50 -13.29
CA PRO A 679 0.55 8.38 -13.46
C PRO A 679 -0.69 7.89 -12.71
N LEU A 680 -0.90 6.57 -12.61
CA LEU A 680 -2.05 5.99 -11.90
C LEU A 680 -1.94 6.19 -10.41
N LEU A 681 -0.76 5.90 -9.87
CA LEU A 681 -0.44 6.11 -8.48
C LEU A 681 -0.66 7.59 -8.10
N GLN A 682 -0.16 8.53 -8.92
CA GLN A 682 -0.36 9.95 -8.69
C GLN A 682 -1.83 10.38 -8.76
N SER A 683 -2.59 9.87 -9.74
CA SER A 683 -4.03 10.13 -9.84
C SER A 683 -4.79 9.59 -8.62
N ALA A 684 -4.46 8.38 -8.18
CA ALA A 684 -5.07 7.77 -7.00
C ALA A 684 -4.77 8.60 -5.74
N LEU A 685 -3.51 8.95 -5.52
CA LEU A 685 -3.09 9.77 -4.37
C LEU A 685 -3.70 11.17 -4.38
N HIS A 686 -3.80 11.81 -5.55
CA HIS A 686 -4.46 13.10 -5.69
C HIS A 686 -5.95 13.01 -5.32
N ASN A 687 -6.65 11.99 -5.84
CA ASN A 687 -8.06 11.75 -5.51
C ASN A 687 -8.28 11.39 -4.04
N MET A 688 -7.39 10.59 -3.45
CA MET A 688 -7.42 10.28 -2.02
C MET A 688 -7.14 11.52 -1.19
N TRP A 689 -6.25 12.41 -1.64
CA TRP A 689 -6.00 13.69 -0.97
C TRP A 689 -7.24 14.59 -0.95
N THR A 690 -8.02 14.63 -2.03
CA THR A 690 -9.29 15.39 -2.04
C THR A 690 -10.35 14.81 -1.10
N ARG A 691 -10.24 13.51 -0.77
CA ARG A 691 -11.16 12.77 0.11
C ARG A 691 -10.53 12.44 1.47
N ARG A 692 -9.39 13.08 1.77
CA ARG A 692 -8.66 12.84 3.02
C ARG A 692 -9.56 13.17 4.20
N SER A 693 -9.41 12.40 5.26
CA SER A 693 -10.16 12.62 6.50
C SER A 693 -9.17 12.89 7.61
N GLU A 694 -9.33 14.02 8.31
CA GLU A 694 -8.57 14.39 9.51
C GLU A 694 -7.03 14.26 9.35
N GLY A 695 -6.48 14.59 8.17
CA GLY A 695 -5.04 14.53 7.88
C GLY A 695 -4.52 13.18 7.36
N TYR A 696 -5.42 12.23 7.09
CA TYR A 696 -5.06 10.90 6.59
C TYR A 696 -5.54 10.62 5.17
N LEU A 697 -4.69 9.95 4.41
CA LEU A 697 -5.12 9.14 3.27
C LEU A 697 -5.59 7.78 3.78
N THR A 698 -6.81 7.37 3.41
CA THR A 698 -7.51 6.25 4.04
C THR A 698 -7.76 5.08 3.07
N HIS A 699 -7.85 3.86 3.60
CA HIS A 699 -8.29 2.66 2.84
C HIS A 699 -9.72 2.82 2.36
N ASP A 700 -10.61 3.43 3.16
CA ASP A 700 -11.99 3.71 2.75
C ASP A 700 -12.02 4.72 1.60
N GLY A 701 -11.25 5.80 1.69
CA GLY A 701 -11.13 6.77 0.60
C GLY A 701 -10.55 6.16 -0.68
N TYR A 702 -9.68 5.16 -0.53
CA TYR A 702 -9.14 4.36 -1.63
C TYR A 702 -10.16 3.37 -2.21
N LEU A 703 -10.97 2.71 -1.37
CA LEU A 703 -11.99 1.77 -1.78
C LEU A 703 -13.20 2.45 -2.43
N ASP A 704 -13.65 3.57 -1.88
CA ASP A 704 -14.78 4.37 -2.37
C ASP A 704 -14.52 4.90 -3.79
N MET A 705 -13.26 5.16 -4.15
CA MET A 705 -12.86 5.51 -5.51
C MET A 705 -12.71 4.30 -6.45
N GLY A 706 -12.95 3.09 -5.96
CA GLY A 706 -12.77 1.83 -6.71
C GLY A 706 -11.31 1.40 -6.84
N GLY A 707 -10.42 1.85 -5.94
CA GLY A 707 -8.98 1.63 -6.00
C GLY A 707 -8.30 2.30 -7.19
N VAL A 708 -7.06 1.91 -7.48
CA VAL A 708 -6.30 2.37 -8.66
C VAL A 708 -7.09 2.10 -9.95
N GLN A 709 -7.75 0.93 -10.03
CA GLN A 709 -8.51 0.52 -11.20
C GLN A 709 -9.75 1.39 -11.46
N GLY A 710 -10.47 1.82 -10.41
CA GLY A 710 -11.65 2.67 -10.52
C GLY A 710 -11.34 4.07 -11.03
N SER A 711 -10.23 4.67 -10.60
CA SER A 711 -9.82 6.01 -11.07
C SER A 711 -9.61 6.09 -12.58
N LEU A 712 -9.03 5.04 -13.15
CA LEU A 712 -8.80 4.91 -14.59
C LEU A 712 -10.10 4.77 -15.38
N ALA A 713 -11.01 3.93 -14.87
CA ALA A 713 -12.31 3.74 -15.49
C ALA A 713 -13.10 5.05 -15.52
N ILE A 714 -13.03 5.85 -14.46
CA ILE A 714 -13.66 7.19 -14.40
C ILE A 714 -13.05 8.12 -15.44
N ALA A 715 -11.71 8.26 -15.47
CA ALA A 715 -11.04 9.13 -16.43
C ALA A 715 -11.28 8.71 -17.89
N ALA A 716 -11.38 7.40 -18.15
CA ALA A 716 -11.70 6.86 -19.45
C ALA A 716 -13.16 7.12 -19.86
N GLU A 717 -14.11 7.01 -18.93
CA GLU A 717 -15.51 7.39 -19.17
C GLU A 717 -15.64 8.89 -19.43
N GLU A 718 -15.02 9.76 -18.62
CA GLU A 718 -15.06 11.22 -18.83
C GLU A 718 -14.52 11.62 -20.21
N TRP A 719 -13.40 11.01 -20.63
CA TRP A 719 -12.89 11.20 -21.98
C TRP A 719 -13.91 10.73 -23.03
N PHE A 720 -14.47 9.54 -22.88
CA PHE A 720 -15.42 9.00 -23.85
C PHE A 720 -16.69 9.87 -23.97
N TYR A 721 -17.22 10.37 -22.85
CA TYR A 721 -18.37 11.28 -22.84
C TYR A 721 -18.08 12.64 -23.48
N SER A 722 -16.81 13.04 -23.59
CA SER A 722 -16.42 14.28 -24.26
C SER A 722 -16.38 14.17 -25.79
N LEU A 723 -16.50 12.95 -26.35
CA LEU A 723 -16.40 12.70 -27.79
C LEU A 723 -17.71 12.98 -28.53
N SER A 724 -17.58 13.33 -29.82
CA SER A 724 -18.70 13.33 -30.76
C SER A 724 -19.17 11.89 -31.06
N GLU A 725 -20.38 11.70 -31.62
CA GLU A 725 -20.87 10.36 -31.99
C GLU A 725 -19.96 9.64 -33.00
N ASP A 726 -19.40 10.38 -33.98
CA ASP A 726 -18.48 9.83 -34.97
C ASP A 726 -17.13 9.42 -34.34
N ASP A 727 -16.61 10.23 -33.42
CA ASP A 727 -15.38 9.94 -32.70
C ASP A 727 -15.55 8.82 -31.67
N ALA A 728 -16.73 8.70 -31.06
CA ALA A 728 -17.05 7.61 -30.13
C ALA A 728 -16.99 6.23 -30.82
N ASN A 729 -17.49 6.13 -32.06
CA ASN A 729 -17.40 4.91 -32.85
C ASN A 729 -15.95 4.58 -33.22
N ARG A 730 -15.15 5.59 -33.63
CA ARG A 730 -13.72 5.41 -33.92
C ARG A 730 -12.91 5.04 -32.68
N ALA A 731 -13.24 5.63 -31.53
CA ALA A 731 -12.64 5.32 -30.24
C ALA A 731 -12.91 3.86 -29.84
N ARG A 732 -14.13 3.38 -30.00
CA ARG A 732 -14.48 1.97 -29.77
C ARG A 732 -13.64 1.04 -30.63
N GLU A 733 -13.52 1.31 -31.93
CA GLU A 733 -12.71 0.50 -32.84
C GLU A 733 -11.21 0.54 -32.47
N LEU A 734 -10.67 1.72 -32.14
CA LEU A 734 -9.31 1.90 -31.65
C LEU A 734 -9.04 1.04 -30.40
N LEU A 735 -9.90 1.14 -29.38
CA LEU A 735 -9.70 0.43 -28.11
C LEU A 735 -9.79 -1.09 -28.28
N LEU A 736 -10.72 -1.58 -29.11
CA LEU A 736 -10.78 -3.00 -29.46
C LEU A 736 -9.56 -3.47 -30.27
N HIS A 737 -8.85 -2.58 -30.97
CA HIS A 737 -7.57 -2.90 -31.60
C HIS A 737 -6.42 -3.09 -30.62
N LEU A 738 -6.51 -2.48 -29.43
CA LEU A 738 -5.50 -2.57 -28.38
C LEU A 738 -5.73 -3.74 -27.40
N VAL A 739 -6.63 -4.67 -27.73
CA VAL A 739 -6.97 -5.85 -26.92
C VAL A 739 -6.88 -7.15 -27.74
N ASN A 740 -6.38 -8.21 -27.09
CA ASN A 740 -6.36 -9.59 -27.55
C ASN A 740 -7.12 -10.50 -26.56
N ILE A 741 -7.39 -11.73 -26.97
CA ILE A 741 -8.00 -12.75 -26.10
C ILE A 741 -6.98 -13.86 -25.87
N GLY A 742 -6.63 -14.10 -24.61
CA GLY A 742 -5.73 -15.16 -24.16
C GLY A 742 -6.26 -16.57 -24.45
N SER A 743 -5.41 -17.57 -24.22
CA SER A 743 -5.74 -18.99 -24.47
C SER A 743 -6.83 -19.55 -23.55
N ASP A 744 -6.92 -19.01 -22.35
CA ASP A 744 -7.95 -19.21 -21.32
C ASP A 744 -9.22 -18.38 -21.58
N GLY A 745 -9.17 -17.46 -22.55
CA GLY A 745 -10.27 -16.56 -22.88
C GLY A 745 -10.22 -15.22 -22.15
N GLU A 746 -9.17 -14.95 -21.37
CA GLU A 746 -9.01 -13.68 -20.66
C GLU A 746 -8.61 -12.55 -21.62
N PRO A 747 -9.17 -11.33 -21.46
CA PRO A 747 -8.80 -10.22 -22.30
C PRO A 747 -7.45 -9.64 -21.89
N LEU A 748 -6.53 -9.52 -22.84
CA LEU A 748 -5.17 -9.06 -22.60
C LEU A 748 -4.88 -7.81 -23.43
N ARG A 749 -4.06 -6.90 -22.88
CA ARG A 749 -3.55 -5.77 -23.68
C ARG A 749 -2.77 -6.24 -24.89
N ARG A 750 -2.91 -5.50 -25.98
CA ARG A 750 -2.16 -5.68 -27.23
C ARG A 750 -1.45 -4.38 -27.59
N ALA A 751 -0.16 -4.50 -27.88
CA ALA A 751 0.59 -3.42 -28.51
C ALA A 751 0.37 -3.43 -30.03
N VAL A 752 0.13 -2.25 -30.59
CA VAL A 752 -0.21 -2.04 -32.00
C VAL A 752 0.76 -1.02 -32.62
N PRO A 753 1.32 -1.28 -33.81
CA PRO A 753 2.17 -0.31 -34.49
C PRO A 753 1.46 1.02 -34.73
N THR A 754 2.19 2.13 -34.56
CA THR A 754 1.63 3.49 -34.74
C THR A 754 1.08 3.72 -36.16
N GLU A 755 1.69 3.09 -37.16
CA GLU A 755 1.23 3.14 -38.56
C GLU A 755 -0.18 2.55 -38.76
N THR A 756 -0.51 1.51 -37.99
CA THR A 756 -1.86 0.93 -37.99
C THR A 756 -2.88 1.93 -37.45
N ILE A 757 -2.54 2.67 -36.40
CA ILE A 757 -3.40 3.72 -35.82
C ILE A 757 -3.64 4.85 -36.83
N ASN A 758 -2.62 5.24 -37.59
CA ASN A 758 -2.73 6.25 -38.64
C ASN A 758 -3.67 5.79 -39.77
N THR A 759 -3.57 4.53 -40.18
CA THR A 759 -4.42 3.94 -41.22
C THR A 759 -5.90 3.92 -40.80
N MET A 760 -6.18 3.80 -39.50
CA MET A 760 -7.54 3.87 -38.93
C MET A 760 -8.11 5.29 -38.86
N GLY A 761 -7.31 6.32 -39.16
CA GLY A 761 -7.71 7.72 -38.98
C GLY A 761 -7.92 8.10 -37.51
N ALA A 762 -7.27 7.40 -36.58
CA ALA A 762 -7.46 7.53 -35.14
C ALA A 762 -6.31 8.27 -34.44
N THR A 763 -5.41 8.91 -35.19
CA THR A 763 -4.21 9.59 -34.65
C THR A 763 -4.55 10.65 -33.62
N GLY A 764 -5.54 11.51 -33.89
CA GLY A 764 -5.97 12.55 -32.94
C GLY A 764 -6.57 11.98 -31.65
N LEU A 765 -7.32 10.88 -31.72
CA LEU A 765 -7.87 10.20 -30.54
C LEU A 765 -6.76 9.51 -29.73
N CYS A 766 -5.82 8.85 -30.42
CA CYS A 766 -4.65 8.26 -29.80
C CYS A 766 -3.83 9.30 -29.03
N GLU A 767 -3.62 10.47 -29.62
CA GLU A 767 -2.89 11.57 -28.98
C GLU A 767 -3.61 12.11 -27.75
N GLN A 768 -4.93 12.31 -27.81
CA GLN A 768 -5.73 12.67 -26.63
C GLN A 768 -5.61 11.64 -25.50
N LEU A 769 -5.66 10.35 -25.82
CA LEU A 769 -5.51 9.28 -24.84
C LEU A 769 -4.09 9.20 -24.26
N LEU A 770 -3.05 9.46 -25.06
CA LEU A 770 -1.65 9.58 -24.61
C LEU A 770 -1.45 10.78 -23.67
N GLN A 771 -2.09 11.92 -23.99
CA GLN A 771 -2.08 13.12 -23.15
C GLN A 771 -2.76 12.84 -21.79
N ARG A 772 -3.90 12.13 -21.82
CA ARG A 772 -4.64 11.69 -20.63
C ARG A 772 -4.03 10.48 -19.92
N ARG A 773 -2.89 9.97 -20.39
CA ARG A 773 -2.16 8.82 -19.82
C ARG A 773 -2.96 7.50 -19.80
N LEU A 774 -3.93 7.36 -20.69
CA LEU A 774 -4.70 6.13 -20.90
C LEU A 774 -4.01 5.17 -21.87
N LEU A 775 -3.07 5.69 -22.68
CA LEU A 775 -2.18 4.91 -23.55
C LEU A 775 -0.71 5.15 -23.18
N VAL A 776 0.13 4.17 -23.50
CA VAL A 776 1.60 4.27 -23.45
C VAL A 776 2.21 3.84 -24.78
N THR A 777 3.42 4.34 -25.05
CA THR A 777 4.21 3.95 -26.22
C THR A 777 5.41 3.11 -25.81
N GLY A 778 5.79 2.17 -26.67
CA GLY A 778 6.99 1.33 -26.50
C GLY A 778 7.58 0.92 -27.84
N TYR A 779 8.46 -0.08 -27.84
CA TYR A 779 9.09 -0.62 -29.05
C TYR A 779 8.99 -2.14 -29.16
N LEU A 780 8.81 -2.64 -30.39
CA LEU A 780 8.95 -4.06 -30.68
C LEU A 780 10.43 -4.47 -30.64
N THR A 781 10.79 -5.38 -29.72
CA THR A 781 12.16 -5.91 -29.55
C THR A 781 12.75 -6.57 -30.79
N LYS A 782 11.92 -6.95 -31.78
CA LYS A 782 12.37 -7.62 -33.02
C LYS A 782 12.42 -6.72 -34.26
N SER A 783 11.66 -5.62 -34.31
CA SER A 783 11.56 -4.75 -35.50
C SER A 783 11.93 -3.29 -35.26
N GLY A 784 12.05 -2.86 -33.99
CA GLY A 784 12.40 -1.48 -33.64
C GLY A 784 11.33 -0.44 -33.97
N GLN A 785 10.12 -0.84 -34.36
CA GLN A 785 9.04 0.08 -34.69
C GLN A 785 8.27 0.59 -33.46
N PRO A 786 7.80 1.85 -33.45
CA PRO A 786 7.05 2.42 -32.34
C PRO A 786 5.64 1.84 -32.28
N GLN A 787 5.25 1.39 -31.09
CA GLN A 787 3.95 0.77 -30.81
C GLN A 787 3.20 1.52 -29.71
N VAL A 788 1.88 1.45 -29.77
CA VAL A 788 0.92 2.01 -28.82
C VAL A 788 0.17 0.87 -28.14
N GLN A 789 -0.02 0.95 -26.83
CA GLN A 789 -0.82 0.02 -26.06
C GLN A 789 -1.61 0.74 -24.95
N LEU A 790 -2.61 0.07 -24.38
CA LEU A 790 -3.28 0.56 -23.17
C LEU A 790 -2.27 0.72 -22.04
N ALA A 791 -2.38 1.82 -21.29
CA ALA A 791 -1.44 2.13 -20.20
C ALA A 791 -1.39 1.02 -19.14
N HIS A 792 -2.54 0.42 -18.81
CA HIS A 792 -2.60 -0.60 -17.76
C HIS A 792 -3.68 -1.64 -18.03
N GLN A 793 -3.47 -2.87 -17.55
CA GLN A 793 -4.42 -3.98 -17.71
C GLN A 793 -5.76 -3.67 -17.02
N ALA A 794 -5.72 -2.88 -15.94
CA ALA A 794 -6.91 -2.37 -15.23
C ALA A 794 -7.95 -1.67 -16.14
N LEU A 795 -7.53 -1.04 -17.24
CA LEU A 795 -8.47 -0.46 -18.20
C LEU A 795 -9.30 -1.53 -18.92
N VAL A 796 -8.73 -2.70 -19.15
CA VAL A 796 -9.42 -3.85 -19.76
C VAL A 796 -10.36 -4.52 -18.76
N ASP A 797 -9.90 -4.65 -17.52
CA ASP A 797 -10.59 -5.42 -16.49
C ASP A 797 -11.74 -4.64 -15.83
N SER A 798 -11.53 -3.35 -15.57
CA SER A 798 -12.41 -2.54 -14.72
C SER A 798 -13.17 -1.43 -15.44
N TRP A 799 -12.90 -1.15 -16.73
CA TRP A 799 -13.70 -0.18 -17.48
C TRP A 799 -14.98 -0.86 -18.03
N PRO A 800 -16.18 -0.59 -17.48
CA PRO A 800 -17.36 -1.42 -17.78
C PRO A 800 -17.76 -1.40 -19.25
N ARG A 801 -17.58 -0.26 -19.92
CA ARG A 801 -17.89 -0.08 -21.34
C ARG A 801 -16.93 -0.87 -22.23
N LEU A 802 -15.63 -0.78 -21.99
CA LEU A 802 -14.65 -1.54 -22.76
C LEU A 802 -14.83 -3.04 -22.54
N HIS A 803 -15.08 -3.45 -21.30
CA HIS A 803 -15.38 -4.85 -20.96
C HIS A 803 -16.61 -5.37 -21.73
N ALA A 804 -17.70 -4.61 -21.75
CA ALA A 804 -18.90 -4.95 -22.51
C ALA A 804 -18.61 -5.09 -24.02
N TRP A 805 -17.83 -4.17 -24.60
CA TRP A 805 -17.44 -4.26 -26.01
C TRP A 805 -16.58 -5.49 -26.30
N ILE A 806 -15.68 -5.86 -25.40
CA ILE A 806 -14.84 -7.05 -25.54
C ILE A 806 -15.70 -8.32 -25.50
N LEU A 807 -16.66 -8.41 -24.58
CA LEU A 807 -17.59 -9.54 -24.50
C LEU A 807 -18.42 -9.67 -25.79
N GLU A 808 -18.91 -8.55 -26.32
CA GLU A 808 -19.65 -8.52 -27.59
C GLU A 808 -18.78 -8.88 -28.81
N ALA A 809 -17.52 -8.44 -28.82
CA ALA A 809 -16.60 -8.61 -29.94
C ALA A 809 -15.69 -9.85 -29.83
N GLY A 810 -15.80 -10.65 -28.77
CA GLY A 810 -14.82 -11.71 -28.46
C GLY A 810 -14.58 -12.73 -29.59
N SER A 811 -15.62 -13.14 -30.32
CA SER A 811 -15.49 -14.05 -31.47
C SER A 811 -14.75 -13.40 -32.65
N ALA A 812 -15.02 -12.12 -32.90
CA ALA A 812 -14.35 -11.31 -33.90
C ALA A 812 -12.87 -11.07 -33.53
N LEU A 813 -12.57 -10.73 -32.28
CA LEU A 813 -11.19 -10.53 -31.79
C LEU A 813 -10.34 -11.80 -31.94
N ARG A 814 -10.87 -12.97 -31.54
CA ARG A 814 -10.19 -14.27 -31.73
C ARG A 814 -9.95 -14.58 -33.21
N LEU A 815 -10.92 -14.29 -34.06
CA LEU A 815 -10.78 -14.49 -35.50
C LEU A 815 -9.69 -13.59 -36.08
N ARG A 816 -9.63 -12.32 -35.68
CA ARG A 816 -8.55 -11.38 -36.08
C ARG A 816 -7.18 -11.91 -35.67
N GLN A 817 -7.04 -12.39 -34.45
CA GLN A 817 -5.77 -12.91 -33.93
C GLN A 817 -5.30 -14.13 -34.74
N ARG A 818 -6.19 -15.11 -34.97
CA ARG A 818 -5.88 -16.28 -35.82
C ARG A 818 -5.54 -15.89 -37.26
N LEU A 819 -6.22 -14.89 -37.81
CA LEU A 819 -5.91 -14.37 -39.15
C LEU A 819 -4.54 -13.69 -39.20
N SER A 820 -4.18 -12.93 -38.16
CA SER A 820 -2.89 -12.26 -38.06
C SER A 820 -1.75 -13.29 -38.00
N GLU A 821 -1.92 -14.33 -37.17
CA GLU A 821 -0.98 -15.45 -37.06
C GLU A 821 -0.85 -16.21 -38.39
N ALA A 822 -1.97 -16.56 -39.02
CA ALA A 822 -1.99 -17.25 -40.31
C ALA A 822 -1.35 -16.43 -41.44
N ALA A 823 -1.57 -15.11 -41.46
CA ALA A 823 -0.99 -14.22 -42.46
C ALA A 823 0.53 -14.07 -42.26
N ALA A 824 0.99 -13.99 -41.01
CA ALA A 824 2.42 -13.99 -40.68
C ALA A 824 3.11 -15.29 -41.09
N ASP A 825 2.52 -16.44 -40.78
CA ASP A 825 3.02 -17.76 -41.20
C ASP A 825 3.07 -17.89 -42.72
N TRP A 826 2.04 -17.41 -43.42
CA TRP A 826 2.00 -17.41 -44.89
C TRP A 826 3.13 -16.56 -45.48
N MET A 827 3.37 -15.37 -44.94
CA MET A 827 4.48 -14.50 -45.35
C MET A 827 5.83 -15.18 -45.12
N TRP A 828 6.06 -15.75 -43.93
CA TRP A 828 7.30 -16.45 -43.58
C TRP A 828 7.53 -17.70 -44.42
N SER A 829 6.46 -18.38 -44.85
CA SER A 829 6.54 -19.52 -45.77
C SER A 829 6.89 -19.13 -47.21
N GLY A 830 7.01 -17.83 -47.53
CA GLY A 830 7.22 -17.34 -48.89
C GLY A 830 5.96 -17.41 -49.76
N HIS A 831 4.79 -17.19 -49.16
CA HIS A 831 3.49 -17.14 -49.83
C HIS A 831 3.02 -18.47 -50.45
N THR A 832 3.26 -19.60 -49.77
CA THR A 832 2.87 -20.93 -50.29
C THR A 832 1.35 -21.12 -50.37
N PRO A 833 0.82 -21.79 -51.41
CA PRO A 833 -0.61 -22.09 -51.53
C PRO A 833 -1.17 -22.98 -50.42
N GLU A 834 -0.31 -23.78 -49.78
CA GLU A 834 -0.68 -24.66 -48.68
C GLU A 834 -1.06 -23.90 -47.40
N GLY A 835 -0.56 -22.67 -47.21
CA GLY A 835 -0.89 -21.82 -46.05
C GLY A 835 -2.18 -21.01 -46.19
N LEU A 836 -2.87 -21.06 -47.34
CA LEU A 836 -4.07 -20.26 -47.60
C LEU A 836 -5.33 -20.83 -46.92
N LEU A 837 -6.30 -19.96 -46.64
CA LEU A 837 -7.54 -20.32 -45.95
C LEU A 837 -8.39 -21.31 -46.75
N SER A 838 -8.99 -22.27 -46.04
CA SER A 838 -10.00 -23.16 -46.61
C SER A 838 -11.27 -22.40 -47.02
N GLU A 839 -12.04 -22.95 -47.97
CA GLU A 839 -13.29 -22.33 -48.44
C GLU A 839 -14.33 -22.15 -47.33
N ARG A 840 -14.40 -23.10 -46.37
CA ARG A 840 -15.27 -23.01 -45.19
C ARG A 840 -14.83 -21.87 -44.26
N SER A 841 -13.53 -21.72 -44.07
CA SER A 841 -12.92 -20.67 -43.25
C SER A 841 -13.08 -19.29 -43.89
N GLN A 842 -13.05 -19.18 -45.23
CA GLN A 842 -13.29 -17.93 -45.95
C GLN A 842 -14.70 -17.38 -45.74
N ALA A 843 -15.73 -18.23 -45.72
CA ALA A 843 -17.11 -17.80 -45.46
C ALA A 843 -17.30 -17.21 -44.05
N ALA A 844 -16.62 -17.77 -43.04
CA ALA A 844 -16.64 -17.27 -41.67
C ALA A 844 -15.89 -15.93 -41.50
N VAL A 845 -14.82 -15.74 -42.29
CA VAL A 845 -14.07 -14.49 -42.37
C VAL A 845 -14.90 -13.40 -43.06
N GLU A 846 -15.59 -13.73 -44.14
CA GLU A 846 -16.40 -12.80 -44.92
C GLU A 846 -17.61 -12.27 -44.13
N SER A 847 -18.32 -13.12 -43.38
CA SER A 847 -19.42 -12.67 -42.51
C SER A 847 -18.96 -11.74 -41.39
N SER A 848 -17.70 -11.85 -40.96
CA SER A 848 -17.14 -11.06 -39.85
C SER A 848 -16.49 -9.74 -40.29
N ILE A 849 -15.92 -9.69 -41.51
CA ILE A 849 -15.35 -8.46 -42.10
C ILE A 849 -16.43 -7.42 -42.44
N THR A 850 -17.63 -7.86 -42.85
CA THR A 850 -18.66 -6.98 -43.43
C THR A 850 -19.34 -6.04 -42.41
N GLY A 851 -18.90 -5.98 -41.15
CA GLY A 851 -19.47 -5.02 -40.19
C GLY A 851 -18.72 -4.75 -38.88
N ARG A 852 -17.62 -5.45 -38.55
CA ARG A 852 -17.00 -5.36 -37.20
C ARG A 852 -15.48 -5.54 -37.13
N LEU A 853 -14.79 -5.83 -38.23
CA LEU A 853 -13.37 -6.21 -38.22
C LEU A 853 -12.55 -5.42 -39.24
N MET A 854 -11.69 -4.52 -38.77
CA MET A 854 -10.64 -3.92 -39.60
C MET A 854 -9.43 -4.86 -39.67
N LEU A 855 -8.92 -5.09 -40.89
CA LEU A 855 -7.75 -5.91 -41.16
C LEU A 855 -6.56 -5.02 -41.51
N GLY A 856 -5.34 -5.43 -41.14
CA GLY A 856 -4.11 -4.80 -41.62
C GLY A 856 -3.82 -5.20 -43.08
N GLU A 857 -2.80 -4.58 -43.69
CA GLU A 857 -2.46 -4.82 -45.09
C GLU A 857 -2.04 -6.27 -45.35
N LEU A 858 -1.26 -6.88 -44.44
CA LEU A 858 -0.83 -8.26 -44.58
C LEU A 858 -2.02 -9.24 -44.52
N GLU A 859 -2.98 -9.00 -43.62
CA GLU A 859 -4.19 -9.83 -43.54
C GLU A 859 -5.10 -9.62 -44.75
N LYS A 860 -5.21 -8.39 -45.28
CA LYS A 860 -5.94 -8.11 -46.53
C LYS A 860 -5.35 -8.88 -47.70
N ASP A 861 -4.03 -8.86 -47.86
CA ASP A 861 -3.31 -9.60 -48.91
C ASP A 861 -3.50 -11.11 -48.77
N PHE A 862 -3.40 -11.62 -47.55
CA PHE A 862 -3.63 -13.04 -47.25
C PHE A 862 -5.06 -13.48 -47.60
N VAL A 863 -6.07 -12.69 -47.22
CA VAL A 863 -7.49 -12.97 -47.54
C VAL A 863 -7.73 -12.86 -49.05
N ALA A 864 -7.14 -11.88 -49.73
CA ALA A 864 -7.25 -11.73 -51.18
C ALA A 864 -6.61 -12.91 -51.93
N ALA A 865 -5.42 -13.35 -51.52
CA ALA A 865 -4.74 -14.52 -52.07
C ALA A 865 -5.55 -15.81 -51.84
N SER A 866 -6.12 -15.97 -50.64
CA SER A 866 -6.98 -17.10 -50.31
C SER A 866 -8.24 -17.15 -51.18
N ARG A 867 -8.87 -15.99 -51.43
CA ARG A 867 -10.02 -15.86 -52.34
C ARG A 867 -9.66 -16.18 -53.78
N ALA A 868 -8.49 -15.74 -54.25
CA ALA A 868 -8.02 -16.02 -55.60
C ALA A 868 -7.77 -17.53 -55.81
N ASP A 869 -7.20 -18.22 -54.81
CA ASP A 869 -6.97 -19.67 -54.87
C ASP A 869 -8.28 -20.47 -54.84
N ALA A 870 -9.24 -20.08 -53.99
CA ALA A 870 -10.57 -20.72 -53.96
C ALA A 870 -11.29 -20.61 -55.32
N ARG A 871 -11.22 -19.44 -55.98
CA ARG A 871 -11.77 -19.27 -57.33
C ARG A 871 -11.08 -20.18 -58.35
N ARG A 872 -9.75 -20.31 -58.30
CA ARG A 872 -8.98 -21.21 -59.16
C ARG A 872 -9.37 -22.68 -58.95
N ARG A 873 -9.54 -23.13 -57.70
CA ARG A 873 -9.97 -24.50 -57.37
C ARG A 873 -11.40 -24.79 -57.87
N ARG A 874 -12.34 -23.85 -57.71
CA ARG A 874 -13.71 -23.98 -58.24
C ARG A 874 -13.73 -24.14 -59.76
N LEU A 875 -12.94 -23.35 -60.48
CA LEU A 875 -12.82 -23.45 -61.95
C LEU A 875 -12.20 -24.79 -62.37
N ALA A 876 -11.12 -25.23 -61.71
CA ALA A 876 -10.50 -26.53 -62.00
C ALA A 876 -11.43 -27.71 -61.72
N GLY A 877 -12.19 -27.68 -60.61
CA GLY A 877 -13.19 -28.69 -60.25
C GLY A 877 -14.32 -28.77 -61.26
N ARG A 878 -14.86 -27.62 -61.70
CA ARG A 878 -15.88 -27.56 -62.77
C ARG A 878 -15.37 -28.11 -64.08
N LEU A 879 -14.15 -27.76 -64.50
CA LEU A 879 -13.54 -28.30 -65.72
C LEU A 879 -13.33 -29.81 -65.63
N THR A 880 -12.96 -30.33 -64.45
CA THR A 880 -12.80 -31.77 -64.22
C THR A 880 -14.13 -32.50 -64.29
N TYR A 881 -15.19 -31.94 -63.69
CA TYR A 881 -16.55 -32.46 -63.78
C TYR A 881 -17.06 -32.46 -65.22
N ILE A 882 -16.84 -31.39 -65.97
CA ILE A 882 -17.19 -31.29 -67.39
C ILE A 882 -16.43 -32.34 -68.21
N ALA A 883 -15.13 -32.54 -67.94
CA ALA A 883 -14.33 -33.56 -68.61
C ALA A 883 -14.81 -34.98 -68.28
N LEU A 884 -15.09 -35.30 -67.01
CA LEU A 884 -15.63 -36.60 -66.58
C LEU A 884 -17.02 -36.85 -67.19
N PHE A 885 -17.87 -35.83 -67.25
CA PHE A 885 -19.19 -35.91 -67.87
C PHE A 885 -19.06 -36.16 -69.38
N ALA A 886 -18.16 -35.46 -70.07
CA ALA A 886 -17.89 -35.68 -71.50
C ALA A 886 -17.34 -37.09 -71.78
N VAL A 887 -16.46 -37.62 -70.92
CA VAL A 887 -15.95 -39.00 -71.02
C VAL A 887 -17.07 -40.01 -70.79
N GLY A 888 -17.92 -39.82 -69.78
CA GLY A 888 -19.07 -40.68 -69.53
C GLY A 888 -20.07 -40.70 -70.70
N LEU A 889 -20.30 -39.54 -71.32
CA LEU A 889 -21.17 -39.40 -72.48
C LEU A 889 -20.56 -40.06 -73.73
N ALA A 890 -19.25 -39.95 -73.92
CA ALA A 890 -18.51 -40.65 -74.96
C ALA A 890 -18.53 -42.17 -74.79
N VAL A 891 -18.33 -42.68 -73.56
CA VAL A 891 -18.43 -44.13 -73.26
C VAL A 891 -19.86 -44.65 -73.45
N GLY A 892 -20.86 -43.88 -73.02
CA GLY A 892 -22.28 -44.24 -73.19
C GLY A 892 -22.71 -44.29 -74.65
N THR A 893 -22.28 -43.32 -75.47
CA THR A 893 -22.53 -43.33 -76.92
C THR A 893 -21.75 -44.43 -77.62
N PHE A 894 -20.48 -44.65 -77.29
CA PHE A 894 -19.66 -45.72 -77.87
C PHE A 894 -20.19 -47.12 -77.52
N GLY A 895 -20.74 -47.30 -76.32
CA GLY A 895 -21.39 -48.55 -75.90
C GLY A 895 -22.72 -48.85 -76.60
N TYR A 896 -23.45 -47.82 -77.06
CA TYR A 896 -24.71 -47.98 -77.79
C TYR A 896 -24.52 -48.51 -79.22
N TYR A 897 -23.38 -48.24 -79.85
CA TYR A 897 -23.09 -48.61 -81.25
C TYR A 897 -22.24 -49.89 -81.41
N MET A 898 -21.84 -50.57 -80.32
CA MET A 898 -21.00 -51.77 -80.39
C MET A 898 -21.77 -53.09 -80.19
N PRO A 899 -21.44 -54.17 -80.94
CA PRO A 899 -22.05 -55.50 -80.77
C PRO A 899 -21.74 -56.11 -79.39
N GLN A 900 -22.69 -56.85 -78.82
CA GLN A 900 -22.73 -57.33 -77.42
C GLN A 900 -21.51 -58.17 -76.94
N GLY A 901 -20.58 -58.57 -77.81
CA GLY A 901 -19.37 -59.32 -77.44
C GLY A 901 -18.13 -58.48 -77.10
N SER A 902 -18.12 -57.18 -77.43
CA SER A 902 -16.90 -56.33 -77.33
C SER A 902 -16.93 -55.32 -76.17
N LEU A 903 -18.08 -55.16 -75.52
CA LEU A 903 -18.32 -54.16 -74.47
C LEU A 903 -17.49 -54.44 -73.20
N MET A 904 -17.30 -55.71 -72.85
CA MET A 904 -16.55 -56.13 -71.67
C MET A 904 -15.06 -55.78 -71.79
N THR A 905 -14.48 -55.93 -72.99
CA THR A 905 -13.06 -55.66 -73.25
C THR A 905 -12.75 -54.16 -73.23
N VAL A 906 -13.68 -53.34 -73.72
CA VAL A 906 -13.58 -51.87 -73.68
C VAL A 906 -13.79 -51.34 -72.25
N LEU A 907 -14.70 -51.92 -71.47
CA LEU A 907 -14.90 -51.54 -70.05
C LEU A 907 -13.70 -51.95 -69.17
N LEU A 908 -13.07 -53.10 -69.42
CA LEU A 908 -11.84 -53.52 -68.74
C LEU A 908 -10.63 -52.65 -69.15
N GLY A 909 -10.53 -52.25 -70.42
CA GLY A 909 -9.50 -51.31 -70.91
C GLY A 909 -9.68 -49.87 -70.42
N ALA A 910 -10.92 -49.37 -70.38
CA ALA A 910 -11.25 -48.05 -69.85
C ALA A 910 -11.10 -48.01 -68.32
N GLY A 911 -11.43 -49.09 -67.61
CA GLY A 911 -11.24 -49.21 -66.17
C GLY A 911 -9.76 -49.22 -65.77
N THR A 912 -8.88 -49.85 -66.56
CA THR A 912 -7.42 -49.83 -66.34
C THR A 912 -6.76 -48.50 -66.72
N ALA A 913 -7.23 -47.83 -67.79
CA ALA A 913 -6.76 -46.49 -68.16
C ALA A 913 -7.23 -45.40 -67.18
N ALA A 914 -8.47 -45.50 -66.67
CA ALA A 914 -9.00 -44.63 -65.62
C ALA A 914 -8.29 -44.88 -64.28
N ALA A 915 -7.96 -46.13 -63.94
CA ALA A 915 -7.17 -46.46 -62.76
C ALA A 915 -5.71 -45.96 -62.87
N ALA A 916 -5.12 -45.92 -64.08
CA ALA A 916 -3.78 -45.36 -64.29
C ALA A 916 -3.75 -43.81 -64.23
N THR A 917 -4.82 -43.14 -64.69
CA THR A 917 -4.94 -41.68 -64.64
C THR A 917 -5.43 -41.14 -63.29
N LEU A 918 -6.27 -41.89 -62.56
CA LEU A 918 -6.73 -41.55 -61.20
C LEU A 918 -5.82 -42.10 -60.08
N GLY A 919 -5.13 -43.22 -60.31
CA GLY A 919 -4.31 -43.93 -59.31
C GLY A 919 -2.91 -43.38 -59.09
N GLY A 920 -2.39 -42.55 -60.00
CA GLY A 920 -1.00 -42.06 -59.94
C GLY A 920 -0.75 -40.81 -59.08
N GLY A 921 -1.78 -40.13 -58.56
CA GLY A 921 -1.53 -38.89 -57.81
C GLY A 921 -2.71 -38.22 -57.10
N TRP A 922 -3.94 -38.75 -57.16
CA TRP A 922 -5.09 -38.08 -56.56
C TRP A 922 -5.37 -38.50 -55.12
N ALA A 923 -5.34 -39.81 -54.80
CA ALA A 923 -5.64 -40.31 -53.45
C ALA A 923 -4.55 -39.97 -52.40
N THR A 924 -3.28 -39.86 -52.82
CA THR A 924 -2.16 -39.47 -51.95
C THR A 924 -1.95 -37.97 -51.85
N ARG A 925 -2.48 -37.15 -52.78
CA ARG A 925 -2.46 -35.69 -52.68
C ARG A 925 -3.64 -35.13 -51.88
N LEU A 926 -4.84 -35.73 -51.94
CA LEU A 926 -5.98 -35.30 -51.12
C LEU A 926 -5.76 -35.63 -49.63
N SER A 927 -5.27 -36.84 -49.30
CA SER A 927 -5.06 -37.24 -47.89
C SER A 927 -3.86 -36.58 -47.19
N ARG A 928 -2.88 -36.05 -47.95
CA ARG A 928 -1.77 -35.24 -47.40
C ARG A 928 -2.02 -33.71 -47.46
N ARG A 929 -2.87 -33.18 -48.35
CA ARG A 929 -3.16 -31.73 -48.42
C ARG A 929 -4.26 -31.26 -47.48
N GLU A 930 -5.23 -32.11 -47.10
CA GLU A 930 -6.23 -31.73 -46.08
C GLU A 930 -5.65 -31.62 -44.66
N ARG A 931 -4.44 -32.18 -44.41
CA ARG A 931 -3.77 -32.05 -43.09
C ARG A 931 -2.96 -30.78 -42.91
N ARG A 932 -2.89 -29.89 -43.91
CA ARG A 932 -2.08 -28.65 -43.83
C ARG A 932 -2.84 -27.36 -44.16
N SER A 933 -4.15 -27.43 -44.41
CA SER A 933 -4.96 -26.20 -44.43
C SER A 933 -5.26 -25.78 -42.99
N LEU A 934 -4.94 -24.53 -42.64
CA LEU A 934 -5.35 -23.91 -41.38
C LEU A 934 -6.88 -23.97 -41.27
N THR A 935 -7.40 -24.92 -40.49
CA THR A 935 -8.80 -24.91 -40.03
C THR A 935 -8.92 -23.83 -38.97
N LEU A 936 -9.50 -22.68 -39.37
CA LEU A 936 -9.89 -21.58 -38.47
C LEU A 936 -10.94 -22.00 -37.44
#